data_AF-A0A9E3M606-F1
#
_entry.id   AF-A0A9E3M606-F1
#
_cell.length_a   1.000
_cell.length_b   1.000
_cell.length_c   1.000
_cell.angle_alpha   90.00
_cell.angle_beta   90.00
_cell.angle_gamma   90.00
#
_symmetry.space_group_name_H-M   'P 1'
#
loop_
_entity.id
_entity.type
_entity.pdbx_description
1 polymer ?
#
loop_
_entity_poly.entity_id
_entity_poly.type
_entity_poly.pdbx_seq_one_letter_code
_entity_poly.pdbx_strand_id
1 'polypeptide(L)'
;MLKFHKYAHFRRLKMGGKTNLKTFLLTAVLLVCIQSGTASVGKVIYVDARRNGVGTSWQKAHKYLQDGLAHARSSAKPVEVRVAQGIYTPDVNSNDPNGSGDRRARFRLLKGVVIKGGYAGSSGTDPNLQDFTLYETILSGDLDFDDGPDFGNNGENSYNVVTGSGTDSTSVLYGFTITGGNADMINNDSGGGMYILAGYPAVSNCTFRGNRAAFEGGGMFNHSSSPNLNQCTFSENSAQYGGGMRNVNSNPSLTNCMFSANAAIQEGNGSGNGGGMYNGAYSLVRLTDCTFIGNTAAGRFGSGGGIYNTSSSELILINCSFTGNSAIHSGGGIHDGDGSLILFNCTFSGNSAFLGGGMSNFYSILILTNSTFSGNSAGEGGGMFTEVDTGQAVANCVFWGNRPDQISGKAAVSYSDIEGGRGGEGNIDANPLFMDADGADNIGGTEDDNLRLLAGSGCLDAGDNSSVPEELTTDMDRNPRILNYIVDMGAYEGPKQGLMLSTESVTVPEGGTATFTVALAMAPAGSVWVTSTHYSGDPDIRVESGSVLIFNSSNYRQPQTVTLAAAEDTNNIEGVSLIRVSAAGFLSVGVTATEEENEPIRTVVYVDADATGANDGSSWADAYNYLQDGLGDANSTGVRKEIRVGGGIYTPDSNSSEPNGTGNRYLTFQLIDGVAIKGGYAGFGQPVPDARDVEEYKTILSGDLAGDDVEVNDPCDLQTEPTRVENSYHVVTGSGTDVTGILDGFTIIGGNANDAVVDSPYSVGGGMYNFMGKPKITNCTFSGNRAIREGGGIYNYSSVPSVTNCRFIGNSAQNGGGMYNGEYSSLTLTKCRFIVNWASEGGGGMFGGGKLTDCIFSGNRSGRGGGVNGGETLIYCIFSGNRADIYGGGIYGCYSGAIVVNCTFRDNWAGEEGGGIWNDESGPLITNSILWDNAPEQIFGSAKVSYSDVQGGWLGTDNIDADPCFADPGGGDFHLKSQPGRWDSQSQRWVQDSVTSPCIDAGDPNSNWRAELWPHGGRVNIGIYGGKTEASMSLSDAGNIADLNIDGLIDYRDMKLLIDKWPYEAVFLYEDLSRDGIVNFTDFAIFAHTLELLAGKPNPANFAMGVRFDADLSWTGGRSSISHDVYFGTSNPPPFILNQTATIFEPVTMAQGTRYYWRIDEVHPSGTIRGVVWTFWTMMLPPPLP
;
A
#
# COMPACT_ATOMS: atom_id res chain seq x y z
N MET A 1 26.10 29.41 16.60
CA MET A 1 25.38 30.70 16.82
C MET A 1 26.30 31.96 16.91
N LEU A 2 26.82 32.53 15.81
CA LEU A 2 27.49 33.88 15.85
C LEU A 2 27.55 34.65 14.50
N LYS A 3 26.68 34.32 13.52
CA LYS A 3 26.62 35.02 12.21
C LYS A 3 25.22 35.48 11.75
N PHE A 4 24.14 35.03 12.39
CA PHE A 4 22.76 35.26 11.90
C PHE A 4 22.17 36.66 12.21
N HIS A 5 22.79 37.44 13.10
CA HIS A 5 22.24 38.71 13.61
C HIS A 5 22.33 39.92 12.64
N LYS A 6 22.18 39.71 11.31
CA LYS A 6 22.38 40.78 10.31
C LYS A 6 21.47 40.82 9.08
N TYR A 7 20.47 39.94 8.95
CA TYR A 7 19.55 39.92 7.80
C TYR A 7 18.08 40.27 8.10
N ALA A 8 17.80 40.81 9.29
CA ALA A 8 16.47 41.32 9.65
C ALA A 8 16.14 42.69 9.00
N HIS A 9 16.05 42.77 7.67
CA HIS A 9 15.36 43.87 6.95
C HIS A 9 15.16 43.58 5.45
N PHE A 10 14.05 42.93 5.07
CA PHE A 10 13.45 43.10 3.73
C PHE A 10 11.93 42.95 3.78
N ARG A 11 11.20 44.09 3.87
CA ARG A 11 9.77 44.14 3.54
C ARG A 11 9.63 44.51 2.07
N ARG A 12 8.73 43.81 1.36
CA ARG A 12 8.31 44.05 -0.04
C ARG A 12 9.42 43.97 -1.10
N LEU A 13 9.57 42.79 -1.69
CA LEU A 13 9.85 42.66 -3.12
C LEU A 13 8.68 41.91 -3.77
N LYS A 14 8.02 42.52 -4.75
CA LYS A 14 7.16 41.80 -5.68
C LYS A 14 8.05 41.15 -6.73
N MET A 15 8.17 39.83 -6.71
CA MET A 15 8.66 39.05 -7.85
C MET A 15 7.69 37.89 -8.07
N GLY A 16 7.28 37.67 -9.32
CA GLY A 16 6.43 36.55 -9.70
C GLY A 16 7.26 35.38 -10.23
N GLY A 17 6.81 34.16 -9.98
CA GLY A 17 7.47 32.92 -10.40
C GLY A 17 7.67 31.97 -9.22
N LYS A 18 6.79 30.95 -9.08
CA LYS A 18 6.84 29.95 -7.99
C LYS A 18 8.11 29.07 -8.00
N THR A 19 8.87 29.05 -9.09
CA THR A 19 9.94 28.07 -9.35
C THR A 19 11.27 28.35 -8.65
N ASN A 20 11.70 29.60 -8.47
CA ASN A 20 13.09 29.88 -8.05
C ASN A 20 13.38 29.68 -6.56
N LEU A 21 12.36 29.59 -5.69
CA LEU A 21 12.58 29.16 -4.31
C LEU A 21 12.74 27.63 -4.24
N LYS A 22 12.00 26.90 -5.10
CA LYS A 22 12.05 25.43 -5.15
C LYS A 22 13.45 24.87 -5.52
N THR A 23 14.33 25.68 -6.13
CA THR A 23 15.69 25.25 -6.53
C THR A 23 16.80 25.78 -5.63
N PHE A 24 16.58 26.81 -4.81
CA PHE A 24 17.62 27.35 -3.93
C PHE A 24 17.88 26.44 -2.71
N LEU A 25 16.88 25.64 -2.37
CA LEU A 25 17.02 24.56 -1.42
C LEU A 25 17.32 23.23 -2.12
N LEU A 26 17.13 23.01 -3.43
CA LEU A 26 17.41 21.71 -4.09
C LEU A 26 18.79 21.67 -4.78
N THR A 27 19.77 22.42 -4.28
CA THR A 27 21.13 22.34 -4.82
C THR A 27 21.86 21.18 -4.18
N ALA A 28 22.44 21.43 -3.03
CA ALA A 28 23.65 20.99 -2.39
C ALA A 28 23.97 19.46 -2.29
N VAL A 29 23.17 18.58 -2.87
CA VAL A 29 22.70 17.39 -2.15
C VAL A 29 23.39 16.03 -2.46
N LEU A 30 23.68 15.59 -3.72
CA LEU A 30 24.25 14.24 -4.14
C LEU A 30 25.80 13.98 -4.51
N LEU A 31 26.69 13.32 -3.73
CA LEU A 31 28.14 13.05 -4.05
C LEU A 31 28.89 11.96 -3.25
N VAL A 32 28.91 11.97 -1.90
CA VAL A 32 29.70 11.02 -1.07
C VAL A 32 29.23 9.59 -1.39
N CYS A 33 29.92 8.81 -2.26
CA CYS A 33 29.31 7.62 -2.90
C CYS A 33 30.22 6.61 -3.71
N ILE A 34 30.48 5.35 -3.25
CA ILE A 34 30.67 4.00 -3.94
C ILE A 34 31.33 2.96 -2.95
N GLN A 35 31.47 1.61 -3.10
CA GLN A 35 31.37 0.57 -4.18
C GLN A 35 31.16 -0.88 -3.60
N SER A 36 30.98 -1.95 -4.42
CA SER A 36 30.79 -3.39 -4.03
C SER A 36 31.36 -4.43 -5.06
N GLY A 37 31.30 -5.78 -4.84
CA GLY A 37 31.82 -6.81 -5.81
C GLY A 37 31.68 -8.35 -5.49
N THR A 38 31.88 -9.28 -6.48
CA THR A 38 31.53 -10.76 -6.47
C THR A 38 32.42 -11.72 -7.36
N ALA A 39 32.25 -13.08 -7.37
CA ALA A 39 33.04 -14.04 -8.23
C ALA A 39 32.57 -15.54 -8.48
N SER A 40 32.72 -16.04 -9.75
CA SER A 40 33.04 -17.42 -10.32
C SER A 40 32.20 -18.75 -10.11
N VAL A 41 32.43 -19.80 -10.95
CA VAL A 41 31.51 -20.96 -11.30
C VAL A 41 32.13 -22.40 -11.20
N GLY A 42 31.31 -23.48 -11.10
CA GLY A 42 31.71 -24.90 -10.96
C GLY A 42 30.90 -26.02 -11.69
N LYS A 43 31.10 -27.31 -11.35
CA LYS A 43 30.50 -28.51 -11.99
C LYS A 43 28.98 -28.60 -11.80
N VAL A 44 28.18 -28.68 -12.87
CA VAL A 44 26.71 -28.82 -12.77
C VAL A 44 26.23 -30.26 -12.50
N ILE A 45 25.19 -30.40 -11.67
CA ILE A 45 24.35 -31.59 -11.40
C ILE A 45 22.87 -31.17 -11.54
N TYR A 46 22.00 -32.06 -12.00
CA TYR A 46 20.59 -31.78 -12.28
C TYR A 46 19.61 -32.62 -11.43
N VAL A 47 18.53 -32.01 -10.96
CA VAL A 47 17.47 -32.63 -10.13
C VAL A 47 16.09 -32.23 -10.67
N ASP A 48 15.20 -33.19 -10.92
CA ASP A 48 13.85 -32.97 -11.43
C ASP A 48 12.93 -34.11 -10.93
N ALA A 49 11.92 -33.79 -10.13
CA ALA A 49 11.03 -34.78 -9.50
C ALA A 49 10.28 -35.70 -10.50
N ARG A 50 10.25 -35.31 -11.78
CA ARG A 50 9.57 -36.02 -12.88
C ARG A 50 10.52 -36.96 -13.64
N ARG A 51 11.79 -37.07 -13.25
CA ARG A 51 12.84 -37.85 -13.92
C ARG A 51 13.58 -38.75 -12.95
N ASN A 52 13.94 -39.96 -13.40
CA ASN A 52 14.69 -40.92 -12.59
C ASN A 52 16.00 -41.30 -13.30
N GLY A 53 17.06 -40.53 -13.03
CA GLY A 53 18.36 -40.62 -13.70
C GLY A 53 19.55 -40.49 -12.74
N VAL A 54 20.65 -39.92 -13.22
CA VAL A 54 21.96 -39.88 -12.54
C VAL A 54 22.52 -38.46 -12.34
N GLY A 55 21.68 -37.44 -12.57
CA GLY A 55 21.98 -36.02 -12.39
C GLY A 55 22.90 -35.39 -13.44
N THR A 56 23.03 -35.94 -14.65
CA THR A 56 23.99 -35.46 -15.67
C THR A 56 23.41 -34.50 -16.72
N SER A 57 22.09 -34.45 -16.89
CA SER A 57 21.34 -33.46 -17.68
C SER A 57 19.90 -33.44 -17.21
N TRP A 58 19.07 -32.48 -17.63
CA TRP A 58 17.63 -32.45 -17.29
C TRP A 58 16.88 -33.75 -17.66
N GLN A 59 17.21 -34.38 -18.79
CA GLN A 59 16.59 -35.65 -19.22
C GLN A 59 17.08 -36.86 -18.41
N LYS A 60 18.19 -36.71 -17.68
CA LYS A 60 18.80 -37.72 -16.80
C LYS A 60 18.94 -37.19 -15.37
N ALA A 61 18.07 -36.27 -14.95
CA ALA A 61 18.14 -35.64 -13.64
C ALA A 61 17.90 -36.67 -12.52
N HIS A 62 18.43 -36.41 -11.33
CA HIS A 62 18.06 -37.16 -10.13
C HIS A 62 16.61 -36.86 -9.76
N LYS A 63 15.83 -37.86 -9.34
CA LYS A 63 14.43 -37.63 -8.94
C LYS A 63 14.38 -36.80 -7.66
N TYR A 64 15.12 -37.26 -6.65
CA TYR A 64 15.10 -36.69 -5.31
C TYR A 64 16.31 -35.77 -5.12
N LEU A 65 16.09 -34.61 -4.50
CA LEU A 65 17.16 -33.66 -4.22
C LEU A 65 18.24 -34.27 -3.31
N GLN A 66 17.86 -35.18 -2.41
CA GLN A 66 18.80 -35.83 -1.49
C GLN A 66 19.84 -36.72 -2.23
N ASP A 67 19.47 -37.39 -3.32
CA ASP A 67 20.42 -38.07 -4.23
C ASP A 67 21.32 -37.08 -4.98
N GLY A 68 20.75 -35.93 -5.38
CA GLY A 68 21.48 -34.80 -5.95
C GLY A 68 22.56 -34.26 -5.02
N LEU A 69 22.23 -34.06 -3.74
CA LEU A 69 23.16 -33.61 -2.70
C LEU A 69 24.19 -34.70 -2.35
N ALA A 70 23.84 -36.00 -2.42
CA ALA A 70 24.79 -37.09 -2.28
C ALA A 70 25.81 -37.12 -3.43
N HIS A 71 25.37 -36.95 -4.68
CA HIS A 71 26.25 -36.80 -5.85
C HIS A 71 27.09 -35.52 -5.77
N ALA A 72 26.54 -34.41 -5.27
CA ALA A 72 27.31 -33.20 -5.01
C ALA A 72 28.39 -33.42 -3.93
N ARG A 73 28.08 -34.16 -2.86
CA ARG A 73 29.00 -34.46 -1.74
C ARG A 73 30.22 -35.26 -2.18
N SER A 74 30.06 -36.24 -3.08
CA SER A 74 31.15 -37.05 -3.64
C SER A 74 31.89 -36.38 -4.81
N SER A 75 31.41 -35.24 -5.31
CA SER A 75 32.04 -34.50 -6.40
C SER A 75 33.11 -33.51 -5.93
N ALA A 76 34.18 -33.39 -6.72
CA ALA A 76 35.17 -32.32 -6.58
C ALA A 76 34.50 -30.93 -6.70
N LYS A 77 35.01 -29.97 -5.92
CA LYS A 77 34.45 -28.61 -5.78
C LYS A 77 35.16 -27.61 -6.71
N PRO A 78 34.51 -26.51 -7.13
CA PRO A 78 33.11 -26.15 -6.87
C PRO A 78 32.09 -26.95 -7.70
N VAL A 79 30.86 -27.06 -7.18
CA VAL A 79 29.70 -27.75 -7.78
C VAL A 79 28.50 -26.80 -7.81
N GLU A 80 27.69 -26.88 -8.87
CA GLU A 80 26.35 -26.30 -8.97
C GLU A 80 25.31 -27.42 -9.04
N VAL A 81 24.21 -27.32 -8.31
CA VAL A 81 23.07 -28.25 -8.36
C VAL A 81 21.85 -27.47 -8.83
N ARG A 82 21.33 -27.79 -10.02
CA ARG A 82 20.12 -27.18 -10.58
C ARG A 82 18.92 -28.06 -10.25
N VAL A 83 17.87 -27.45 -9.73
CA VAL A 83 16.64 -28.11 -9.29
C VAL A 83 15.46 -27.52 -10.07
N ALA A 84 14.63 -28.38 -10.63
CA ALA A 84 13.44 -27.97 -11.37
C ALA A 84 12.35 -27.42 -10.44
N GLN A 85 11.33 -26.78 -11.02
CA GLN A 85 10.05 -26.50 -10.37
C GLN A 85 9.44 -27.74 -9.70
N GLY A 86 8.67 -27.52 -8.64
CA GLY A 86 7.99 -28.56 -7.87
C GLY A 86 8.49 -28.69 -6.42
N ILE A 87 7.86 -29.60 -5.69
CA ILE A 87 8.03 -29.78 -4.24
C ILE A 87 9.02 -30.93 -3.95
N TYR A 88 9.91 -30.71 -3.00
CA TYR A 88 10.94 -31.65 -2.57
C TYR A 88 10.97 -31.77 -1.04
N THR A 89 10.73 -32.98 -0.52
CA THR A 89 10.86 -33.32 0.90
C THR A 89 12.24 -33.92 1.21
N PRO A 90 12.75 -33.79 2.45
CA PRO A 90 14.14 -34.11 2.76
C PRO A 90 14.43 -35.58 3.09
N ASP A 91 13.42 -36.42 3.29
CA ASP A 91 13.55 -37.83 3.69
C ASP A 91 13.56 -38.80 2.50
N VAL A 92 12.79 -38.50 1.44
CA VAL A 92 12.73 -39.27 0.20
C VAL A 92 14.08 -39.36 -0.54
N ASN A 93 14.41 -40.56 -1.01
CA ASN A 93 15.61 -40.82 -1.81
C ASN A 93 15.46 -42.09 -2.67
N SER A 94 16.44 -42.38 -3.52
CA SER A 94 16.44 -43.56 -4.41
C SER A 94 16.30 -44.92 -3.73
N ASN A 95 16.62 -45.04 -2.44
CA ASN A 95 16.47 -46.27 -1.64
C ASN A 95 15.20 -46.27 -0.78
N ASP A 96 14.65 -45.09 -0.48
CA ASP A 96 13.42 -44.90 0.28
C ASP A 96 12.49 -43.92 -0.45
N PRO A 97 11.74 -44.39 -1.46
CA PRO A 97 11.05 -43.52 -2.42
C PRO A 97 9.71 -42.99 -1.92
N ASN A 98 9.24 -43.48 -0.76
CA ASN A 98 7.93 -43.20 -0.16
C ASN A 98 8.01 -42.29 1.08
N GLY A 99 9.23 -41.90 1.48
CA GLY A 99 9.47 -41.18 2.73
C GLY A 99 9.79 -42.14 3.88
N SER A 100 10.66 -41.71 4.78
CA SER A 100 11.03 -42.45 5.99
C SER A 100 10.31 -41.96 7.24
N GLY A 101 9.56 -40.84 7.15
CA GLY A 101 8.85 -40.23 8.28
C GLY A 101 9.77 -39.75 9.42
N ASP A 102 11.07 -39.58 9.18
CA ASP A 102 11.98 -39.05 10.20
C ASP A 102 11.98 -37.53 10.15
N ARG A 103 11.25 -36.92 11.11
CA ARG A 103 11.23 -35.47 11.35
C ARG A 103 12.62 -34.81 11.46
N ARG A 104 13.71 -35.57 11.62
CA ARG A 104 15.10 -35.06 11.65
C ARG A 104 15.75 -34.93 10.26
N ALA A 105 15.14 -35.52 9.23
CA ALA A 105 15.57 -35.37 7.84
C ALA A 105 15.63 -33.88 7.45
N ARG A 106 16.65 -33.51 6.66
CA ARG A 106 16.90 -32.13 6.25
C ARG A 106 17.78 -32.05 5.02
N PHE A 107 17.62 -31.00 4.23
CA PHE A 107 18.57 -30.67 3.15
C PHE A 107 19.82 -30.03 3.74
N ARG A 108 20.97 -30.71 3.61
CA ARG A 108 22.25 -30.21 4.16
C ARG A 108 23.06 -29.49 3.09
N LEU A 109 23.32 -28.20 3.32
CA LEU A 109 24.27 -27.42 2.54
C LEU A 109 25.70 -27.98 2.68
N LEU A 110 26.51 -27.83 1.63
CA LEU A 110 27.83 -28.47 1.51
C LEU A 110 28.88 -27.47 1.04
N LYS A 111 30.08 -27.51 1.62
CA LYS A 111 31.21 -26.64 1.23
C LYS A 111 31.53 -26.82 -0.25
N GLY A 112 31.72 -25.71 -0.96
CA GLY A 112 31.93 -25.66 -2.41
C GLY A 112 30.75 -26.11 -3.25
N VAL A 113 29.51 -25.98 -2.76
CA VAL A 113 28.29 -26.34 -3.50
C VAL A 113 27.31 -25.17 -3.52
N VAL A 114 26.97 -24.75 -4.73
CA VAL A 114 25.88 -23.86 -5.07
C VAL A 114 24.65 -24.71 -5.40
N ILE A 115 23.49 -24.40 -4.83
CA ILE A 115 22.21 -25.07 -5.12
C ILE A 115 21.26 -24.00 -5.66
N LYS A 116 20.63 -24.24 -6.82
CA LYS A 116 19.76 -23.29 -7.53
C LYS A 116 18.42 -23.92 -7.90
N GLY A 117 17.31 -23.36 -7.42
CA GLY A 117 15.95 -23.67 -7.84
C GLY A 117 15.43 -22.66 -8.88
N GLY A 118 14.12 -22.65 -9.13
CA GLY A 118 13.45 -21.72 -10.05
C GLY A 118 13.56 -22.11 -11.52
N TYR A 119 14.00 -23.32 -11.86
CA TYR A 119 14.17 -23.75 -13.26
C TYR A 119 12.92 -24.44 -13.80
N ALA A 120 12.55 -24.14 -15.06
CA ALA A 120 11.49 -24.87 -15.75
C ALA A 120 11.73 -26.40 -15.74
N GLY A 121 12.99 -26.82 -15.88
CA GLY A 121 13.38 -28.22 -15.90
C GLY A 121 12.75 -28.96 -17.08
N SER A 122 12.60 -30.27 -16.95
CA SER A 122 12.24 -31.16 -18.06
C SER A 122 10.77 -31.11 -18.54
N SER A 123 10.01 -30.08 -18.15
CA SER A 123 8.71 -29.69 -18.71
C SER A 123 8.75 -28.36 -19.50
N GLY A 124 9.79 -27.55 -19.33
CA GLY A 124 9.93 -26.27 -20.02
C GLY A 124 10.30 -26.44 -21.49
N THR A 125 9.91 -25.46 -22.31
CA THR A 125 10.39 -25.32 -23.70
C THR A 125 11.87 -24.98 -23.75
N ASP A 126 12.36 -24.15 -22.81
CA ASP A 126 13.76 -24.15 -22.36
C ASP A 126 13.86 -24.66 -20.91
N PRO A 127 14.38 -25.88 -20.68
CA PRO A 127 14.63 -26.41 -19.35
C PRO A 127 15.59 -25.61 -18.45
N ASN A 128 16.39 -24.70 -19.00
CA ASN A 128 17.29 -23.83 -18.24
C ASN A 128 16.74 -22.42 -18.00
N LEU A 129 15.55 -22.09 -18.52
CA LEU A 129 14.87 -20.85 -18.17
C LEU A 129 14.64 -20.84 -16.66
N GLN A 130 15.16 -19.81 -16.00
CA GLN A 130 15.07 -19.60 -14.56
C GLN A 130 14.15 -18.42 -14.31
N ASP A 131 13.00 -18.69 -13.69
CA ASP A 131 11.95 -17.73 -13.38
C ASP A 131 11.30 -18.16 -12.06
N PHE A 132 11.48 -17.37 -11.01
CA PHE A 132 11.07 -17.74 -9.65
C PHE A 132 9.55 -17.61 -9.44
N THR A 133 8.88 -16.79 -10.27
CA THR A 133 7.43 -16.59 -10.30
C THR A 133 6.70 -17.65 -11.12
N LEU A 134 7.29 -18.14 -12.21
CA LEU A 134 6.67 -19.12 -13.11
C LEU A 134 7.05 -20.57 -12.79
N TYR A 135 8.22 -20.80 -12.16
CA TYR A 135 8.81 -22.13 -11.97
C TYR A 135 9.27 -22.37 -10.52
N GLU A 136 8.42 -22.03 -9.54
CA GLU A 136 8.71 -22.17 -8.10
C GLU A 136 9.27 -23.56 -7.74
N THR A 137 10.41 -23.58 -7.05
CA THR A 137 10.98 -24.79 -6.45
C THR A 137 10.84 -24.72 -4.94
N ILE A 138 10.05 -25.64 -4.38
CA ILE A 138 9.71 -25.67 -2.96
C ILE A 138 10.52 -26.77 -2.27
N LEU A 139 11.26 -26.41 -1.23
CA LEU A 139 11.78 -27.33 -0.22
C LEU A 139 10.74 -27.39 0.89
N SER A 140 10.07 -28.52 1.06
CA SER A 140 9.01 -28.68 2.06
C SER A 140 9.48 -29.50 3.26
N GLY A 141 9.11 -29.07 4.45
CA GLY A 141 9.20 -29.85 5.68
C GLY A 141 8.02 -30.79 5.90
N ASP A 142 6.85 -30.47 5.32
CA ASP A 142 5.69 -31.37 5.20
C ASP A 142 6.10 -32.62 4.43
N LEU A 143 6.00 -33.78 5.08
CA LEU A 143 6.48 -35.08 4.60
C LEU A 143 5.38 -35.90 3.91
N ASP A 144 4.15 -35.82 4.40
CA ASP A 144 3.02 -36.67 3.99
C ASP A 144 2.04 -35.94 3.03
N PHE A 145 2.25 -34.63 2.81
CA PHE A 145 1.53 -33.74 1.87
C PHE A 145 0.05 -33.46 2.23
N ASP A 146 -0.26 -33.33 3.52
CA ASP A 146 -1.63 -33.14 4.03
C ASP A 146 -1.88 -31.86 4.86
N ASP A 147 -0.87 -30.99 5.01
CA ASP A 147 -0.84 -29.88 5.97
C ASP A 147 -1.78 -28.69 5.65
N GLY A 148 -2.30 -28.63 4.42
CA GLY A 148 -3.18 -27.55 3.94
C GLY A 148 -2.46 -26.21 3.71
N PRO A 149 -3.20 -25.12 3.42
CA PRO A 149 -2.60 -23.79 3.23
C PRO A 149 -2.11 -23.15 4.53
N ASP A 150 -2.73 -23.51 5.67
CA ASP A 150 -2.46 -22.91 6.98
C ASP A 150 -1.37 -23.66 7.79
N PHE A 151 -0.78 -24.71 7.21
CA PHE A 151 0.15 -25.65 7.87
C PHE A 151 -0.43 -26.17 9.22
N GLY A 152 -1.69 -26.61 9.20
CA GLY A 152 -2.49 -26.87 10.39
C GLY A 152 -2.34 -28.27 10.99
N ASN A 153 -1.74 -29.23 10.27
CA ASN A 153 -1.61 -30.62 10.67
C ASN A 153 -0.22 -30.95 11.28
N ASN A 154 0.83 -30.25 10.83
CA ASN A 154 2.27 -30.18 11.15
C ASN A 154 2.99 -31.08 12.21
N GLY A 155 2.39 -32.12 12.78
CA GLY A 155 2.96 -32.98 13.84
C GLY A 155 3.99 -34.02 13.35
N GLU A 156 4.05 -34.22 12.04
CA GLU A 156 4.91 -35.08 11.22
C GLU A 156 5.94 -34.28 10.41
N ASN A 157 5.78 -32.96 10.30
CA ASN A 157 6.70 -32.06 9.61
C ASN A 157 8.15 -32.13 10.12
N SER A 158 9.10 -31.95 9.21
CA SER A 158 10.53 -31.86 9.51
C SER A 158 10.84 -30.74 10.50
N TYR A 159 11.62 -31.02 11.55
CA TYR A 159 12.05 -30.01 12.53
C TYR A 159 12.86 -28.88 11.89
N ASN A 160 13.66 -29.20 10.86
CA ASN A 160 14.47 -28.22 10.15
C ASN A 160 14.50 -28.59 8.67
N VAL A 161 13.88 -27.83 7.77
CA VAL A 161 13.86 -28.16 6.33
C VAL A 161 15.29 -28.15 5.75
N VAL A 162 16.08 -27.15 6.12
CA VAL A 162 17.45 -26.93 5.65
C VAL A 162 18.44 -26.83 6.82
N THR A 163 19.71 -27.19 6.59
CA THR A 163 20.79 -26.82 7.52
C THR A 163 22.06 -26.30 6.84
N GLY A 164 22.56 -25.18 7.37
CA GLY A 164 23.86 -24.58 7.05
C GLY A 164 24.95 -24.90 8.06
N SER A 165 24.73 -25.81 9.01
CA SER A 165 25.68 -26.01 10.12
C SER A 165 27.07 -26.47 9.66
N GLY A 166 28.12 -25.78 10.11
CA GLY A 166 29.52 -26.07 9.77
C GLY A 166 29.95 -25.72 8.35
N THR A 167 29.15 -24.99 7.56
CA THR A 167 29.51 -24.60 6.17
C THR A 167 30.45 -23.40 6.10
N ASP A 168 30.81 -22.97 4.89
CA ASP A 168 31.48 -21.71 4.59
C ASP A 168 30.75 -20.98 3.45
N SER A 169 31.22 -19.80 3.07
CA SER A 169 30.60 -18.94 2.07
C SER A 169 30.62 -19.52 0.64
N THR A 170 31.27 -20.66 0.42
CA THR A 170 31.18 -21.42 -0.84
C THR A 170 30.06 -22.47 -0.81
N SER A 171 29.31 -22.56 0.29
CA SER A 171 27.96 -23.14 0.33
C SER A 171 26.94 -22.06 0.00
N VAL A 172 26.24 -22.21 -1.12
CA VAL A 172 25.25 -21.23 -1.59
C VAL A 172 23.90 -21.91 -1.79
N LEU A 173 22.84 -21.32 -1.26
CA LEU A 173 21.44 -21.68 -1.54
C LEU A 173 20.76 -20.54 -2.31
N TYR A 174 20.08 -20.84 -3.41
CA TYR A 174 19.59 -19.82 -4.34
C TYR A 174 18.26 -20.19 -5.01
N GLY A 175 17.27 -19.30 -5.05
CA GLY A 175 16.07 -19.50 -5.89
C GLY A 175 15.11 -20.58 -5.36
N PHE A 176 14.81 -20.60 -4.06
CA PHE A 176 13.93 -21.61 -3.43
C PHE A 176 12.90 -20.97 -2.52
N THR A 177 11.71 -21.55 -2.47
CA THR A 177 10.81 -21.44 -1.32
C THR A 177 11.16 -22.54 -0.31
N ILE A 178 11.15 -22.22 0.99
CA ILE A 178 11.40 -23.13 2.11
C ILE A 178 10.20 -23.02 3.05
N THR A 179 9.45 -24.11 3.23
CA THR A 179 8.12 -24.07 3.86
C THR A 179 7.84 -25.31 4.70
N GLY A 180 6.89 -25.23 5.65
CA GLY A 180 6.43 -26.41 6.40
C GLY A 180 7.46 -27.01 7.38
N GLY A 181 8.50 -26.27 7.78
CA GLY A 181 9.33 -26.68 8.92
C GLY A 181 8.60 -26.48 10.24
N ASN A 182 8.62 -27.48 11.15
CA ASN A 182 8.01 -27.37 12.49
C ASN A 182 8.96 -27.88 13.58
N ALA A 183 9.71 -26.99 14.21
CA ALA A 183 10.66 -27.29 15.27
C ALA A 183 9.99 -27.27 16.66
N ASP A 184 9.27 -28.32 17.05
CA ASP A 184 8.43 -28.38 18.27
C ASP A 184 8.97 -29.29 19.40
N MET A 185 10.01 -30.10 19.15
CA MET A 185 10.55 -31.05 20.13
C MET A 185 11.76 -30.51 20.89
N ILE A 186 11.86 -30.77 22.19
CA ILE A 186 13.02 -30.39 23.03
C ILE A 186 14.36 -30.83 22.37
N ASN A 187 15.31 -29.90 22.23
CA ASN A 187 16.59 -30.00 21.49
C ASN A 187 16.45 -30.03 19.94
N ASN A 188 15.25 -29.84 19.40
CA ASN A 188 14.90 -29.69 17.97
C ASN A 188 13.76 -28.65 17.87
N ASP A 189 13.88 -27.58 18.67
CA ASP A 189 12.89 -26.56 19.04
C ASP A 189 13.18 -25.20 18.37
N SER A 190 14.13 -25.21 17.44
CA SER A 190 14.77 -24.02 16.86
C SER A 190 15.04 -24.23 15.36
N GLY A 191 14.85 -23.20 14.53
CA GLY A 191 15.28 -23.17 13.12
C GLY A 191 14.39 -23.89 12.12
N GLY A 192 13.07 -23.69 12.17
CA GLY A 192 12.06 -24.43 11.39
C GLY A 192 12.38 -24.53 9.90
N GLY A 193 12.50 -23.40 9.22
CA GLY A 193 12.94 -23.36 7.82
C GLY A 193 14.43 -23.74 7.67
N MET A 194 15.31 -23.09 8.43
CA MET A 194 16.75 -23.34 8.36
C MET A 194 17.50 -23.23 9.71
N TYR A 195 18.30 -24.24 10.02
CA TYR A 195 19.16 -24.27 11.22
C TYR A 195 20.66 -24.14 10.89
N ILE A 196 21.36 -23.17 11.49
CA ILE A 196 22.79 -22.89 11.25
C ILE A 196 23.56 -22.78 12.57
N LEU A 197 24.28 -23.84 12.92
CA LEU A 197 25.29 -23.85 13.99
C LEU A 197 26.70 -23.77 13.40
N ALA A 198 27.49 -22.77 13.80
CA ALA A 198 28.90 -22.61 13.43
C ALA A 198 29.17 -22.67 11.90
N GLY A 199 28.30 -22.07 11.09
CA GLY A 199 28.41 -22.00 9.63
C GLY A 199 28.30 -20.58 9.10
N TYR A 200 28.77 -20.35 7.87
CA TYR A 200 28.69 -19.04 7.20
C TYR A 200 28.33 -19.19 5.71
N PRO A 201 27.19 -19.82 5.38
CA PRO A 201 26.74 -19.99 3.99
C PRO A 201 26.29 -18.66 3.38
N ALA A 202 26.25 -18.61 2.05
CA ALA A 202 25.46 -17.61 1.34
C ALA A 202 24.05 -18.15 1.06
N VAL A 203 23.03 -17.31 1.19
CA VAL A 203 21.65 -17.60 0.81
C VAL A 203 21.17 -16.41 -0.03
N SER A 204 20.50 -16.62 -1.16
CA SER A 204 20.01 -15.49 -1.95
C SER A 204 18.77 -15.81 -2.78
N ASN A 205 17.88 -14.84 -3.00
CA ASN A 205 16.65 -15.04 -3.79
C ASN A 205 15.85 -16.26 -3.27
N CYS A 206 15.67 -16.34 -1.95
CA CYS A 206 14.99 -17.46 -1.27
C CYS A 206 13.90 -16.95 -0.34
N THR A 207 12.75 -17.62 -0.35
CA THR A 207 11.58 -17.30 0.47
C THR A 207 11.41 -18.34 1.57
N PHE A 208 11.57 -17.97 2.83
CA PHE A 208 11.19 -18.80 3.97
C PHE A 208 9.73 -18.44 4.30
N ARG A 209 8.77 -19.33 3.98
CA ARG A 209 7.33 -19.09 4.19
C ARG A 209 6.76 -20.06 5.24
N GLY A 210 5.94 -19.58 6.17
CA GLY A 210 5.10 -20.44 7.01
C GLY A 210 5.85 -21.50 7.83
N ASN A 211 7.09 -21.24 8.26
CA ASN A 211 7.85 -22.16 9.10
C ASN A 211 7.68 -21.81 10.58
N ARG A 212 7.60 -22.84 11.44
CA ARG A 212 7.39 -22.73 12.88
C ARG A 212 8.57 -23.29 13.68
N ALA A 213 8.87 -22.65 14.81
CA ALA A 213 9.71 -23.21 15.86
C ALA A 213 9.13 -22.87 17.24
N ALA A 214 9.05 -23.82 18.17
CA ALA A 214 8.48 -23.57 19.50
C ALA A 214 9.29 -22.52 20.30
N PHE A 215 10.61 -22.42 20.05
CA PHE A 215 11.49 -21.54 20.80
C PHE A 215 12.19 -20.48 19.94
N GLU A 216 13.02 -20.86 18.96
CA GLU A 216 14.00 -19.92 18.37
C GLU A 216 14.11 -20.01 16.84
N GLY A 217 13.78 -18.94 16.12
CA GLY A 217 14.01 -18.84 14.67
C GLY A 217 13.04 -19.67 13.84
N GLY A 218 11.83 -19.19 13.60
CA GLY A 218 10.82 -19.91 12.82
C GLY A 218 11.29 -20.14 11.37
N GLY A 219 11.61 -19.05 10.66
CA GLY A 219 12.24 -19.11 9.34
C GLY A 219 13.69 -19.55 9.40
N MET A 220 14.52 -18.93 10.25
CA MET A 220 15.95 -19.27 10.39
C MET A 220 16.49 -19.10 11.82
N PHE A 221 17.30 -20.07 12.27
CA PHE A 221 18.09 -20.00 13.50
C PHE A 221 19.60 -19.99 13.22
N ASN A 222 20.29 -19.06 13.88
CA ASN A 222 21.71 -18.80 13.78
C ASN A 222 22.37 -18.87 15.16
N HIS A 223 23.33 -19.78 15.33
CA HIS A 223 24.11 -19.90 16.56
C HIS A 223 25.61 -20.00 16.25
N SER A 224 26.40 -19.08 16.78
CA SER A 224 27.83 -18.91 16.47
C SER A 224 28.12 -18.88 14.97
N SER A 225 27.19 -18.36 14.16
CA SER A 225 27.20 -18.39 12.70
C SER A 225 27.43 -17.01 12.09
N SER A 226 27.66 -16.93 10.78
CA SER A 226 27.78 -15.66 10.05
C SER A 226 27.30 -15.81 8.60
N PRO A 227 26.02 -16.14 8.36
CA PRO A 227 25.49 -16.28 7.00
C PRO A 227 25.45 -14.93 6.28
N ASN A 228 25.54 -14.96 4.96
CA ASN A 228 25.29 -13.80 4.10
C ASN A 228 23.99 -14.04 3.33
N LEU A 229 23.00 -13.17 3.52
CA LEU A 229 21.70 -13.24 2.87
C LEU A 229 21.54 -12.07 1.90
N ASN A 230 21.12 -12.34 0.67
CA ASN A 230 20.85 -11.30 -0.33
C ASN A 230 19.53 -11.54 -1.08
N GLN A 231 18.60 -10.59 -1.08
CA GLN A 231 17.28 -10.76 -1.72
C GLN A 231 16.50 -11.96 -1.16
N CYS A 232 16.58 -12.21 0.16
CA CYS A 232 15.79 -13.26 0.81
C CYS A 232 14.52 -12.68 1.42
N THR A 233 13.40 -13.38 1.26
CA THR A 233 12.13 -13.07 1.92
C THR A 233 11.91 -14.04 3.08
N PHE A 234 11.43 -13.55 4.21
CA PHE A 234 10.90 -14.33 5.32
C PHE A 234 9.44 -13.94 5.47
N SER A 235 8.47 -14.79 5.13
CA SER A 235 7.04 -14.50 5.25
C SER A 235 6.34 -15.45 6.23
N GLU A 236 5.42 -14.94 7.05
CA GLU A 236 4.46 -15.76 7.83
C GLU A 236 5.12 -16.78 8.81
N ASN A 237 6.41 -16.65 9.12
CA ASN A 237 7.09 -17.60 10.01
C ASN A 237 6.83 -17.28 11.49
N SER A 238 6.79 -18.29 12.35
CA SER A 238 6.48 -18.12 13.77
C SER A 238 7.47 -18.79 14.73
N ALA A 239 7.82 -18.10 15.82
CA ALA A 239 8.57 -18.67 16.94
C ALA A 239 8.38 -17.89 18.24
N GLN A 240 8.89 -18.36 19.38
CA GLN A 240 8.88 -17.53 20.60
C GLN A 240 9.90 -16.38 20.56
N TYR A 241 11.05 -16.60 19.91
CA TYR A 241 12.09 -15.60 19.71
C TYR A 241 12.57 -15.63 18.26
N GLY A 242 12.36 -14.53 17.53
CA GLY A 242 12.75 -14.43 16.12
C GLY A 242 11.81 -15.25 15.22
N GLY A 243 10.60 -14.75 14.96
CA GLY A 243 9.63 -15.43 14.08
C GLY A 243 10.21 -15.70 12.70
N GLY A 244 10.69 -14.65 12.03
CA GLY A 244 11.47 -14.77 10.80
C GLY A 244 12.89 -15.32 11.05
N MET A 245 13.68 -14.67 11.90
CA MET A 245 15.08 -15.06 12.17
C MET A 245 15.52 -14.86 13.64
N ARG A 246 16.32 -15.78 14.17
CA ARG A 246 16.96 -15.68 15.50
C ARG A 246 18.47 -15.81 15.39
N ASN A 247 19.21 -14.84 15.95
CA ASN A 247 20.67 -14.77 15.95
C ASN A 247 21.23 -14.80 17.39
N VAL A 248 22.07 -15.80 17.70
CA VAL A 248 22.73 -16.03 18.99
C VAL A 248 24.25 -16.03 18.79
N ASN A 249 24.98 -15.08 19.37
CA ASN A 249 26.44 -14.97 19.20
C ASN A 249 26.86 -15.04 17.71
N SER A 250 26.05 -14.44 16.84
CA SER A 250 26.10 -14.65 15.38
C SER A 250 26.15 -13.33 14.62
N ASN A 251 26.89 -13.32 13.52
CA ASN A 251 27.19 -12.11 12.76
C ASN A 251 26.67 -12.21 11.32
N PRO A 252 25.35 -12.27 11.11
CA PRO A 252 24.78 -12.33 9.77
C PRO A 252 24.90 -10.97 9.05
N SER A 253 25.08 -11.03 7.74
CA SER A 253 24.94 -9.88 6.84
C SER A 253 23.72 -10.10 5.97
N LEU A 254 22.84 -9.10 5.86
CA LEU A 254 21.62 -9.13 5.06
C LEU A 254 21.63 -7.96 4.07
N THR A 255 21.25 -8.19 2.81
CA THR A 255 21.19 -7.16 1.77
C THR A 255 19.94 -7.33 0.90
N ASN A 256 19.15 -6.27 0.62
CA ASN A 256 17.90 -6.36 -0.16
C ASN A 256 16.89 -7.41 0.38
N CYS A 257 16.94 -7.77 1.67
CA CYS A 257 16.10 -8.84 2.24
C CYS A 257 14.78 -8.30 2.80
N MET A 258 13.69 -9.04 2.64
CA MET A 258 12.37 -8.74 3.16
C MET A 258 12.01 -9.66 4.35
N PHE A 259 11.36 -9.12 5.37
CA PHE A 259 10.68 -9.86 6.42
C PHE A 259 9.22 -9.41 6.44
N SER A 260 8.26 -10.25 6.06
CA SER A 260 6.83 -9.93 6.00
C SER A 260 5.99 -10.77 6.97
N ALA A 261 5.08 -10.16 7.72
CA ALA A 261 4.05 -10.85 8.53
C ALA A 261 4.57 -11.98 9.47
N ASN A 262 5.83 -11.95 9.91
CA ASN A 262 6.38 -12.96 10.82
C ASN A 262 5.97 -12.68 12.27
N ALA A 263 5.68 -13.73 13.04
CA ALA A 263 5.09 -13.60 14.38
C ALA A 263 5.99 -14.16 15.49
N ALA A 264 6.28 -13.35 16.51
CA ALA A 264 6.84 -13.85 17.77
C ALA A 264 5.70 -14.20 18.74
N ILE A 265 5.43 -15.49 18.89
CA ILE A 265 4.25 -16.04 19.58
C ILE A 265 4.57 -16.51 21.00
N GLN A 266 3.59 -16.40 21.91
CA GLN A 266 3.77 -16.87 23.29
C GLN A 266 3.39 -18.35 23.46
N GLU A 267 4.39 -19.23 23.44
CA GLU A 267 4.25 -20.57 24.02
C GLU A 267 4.55 -20.56 25.54
N GLY A 268 3.57 -20.95 26.35
CA GLY A 268 3.69 -21.00 27.81
C GLY A 268 3.84 -19.62 28.46
N ASN A 269 4.86 -19.46 29.33
CA ASN A 269 5.09 -18.24 30.13
C ASN A 269 6.16 -17.30 29.54
N GLY A 270 6.61 -17.52 28.30
CA GLY A 270 7.63 -16.69 27.64
C GLY A 270 7.09 -15.36 27.09
N SER A 271 7.98 -14.48 26.63
CA SER A 271 7.60 -13.09 26.28
C SER A 271 7.12 -12.89 24.84
N GLY A 272 7.59 -13.68 23.87
CA GLY A 272 7.20 -13.56 22.45
C GLY A 272 7.82 -12.36 21.74
N ASN A 273 9.15 -12.36 21.53
CA ASN A 273 9.91 -11.18 21.08
C ASN A 273 10.56 -11.38 19.70
N GLY A 274 10.72 -10.30 18.93
CA GLY A 274 11.40 -10.32 17.62
C GLY A 274 10.54 -10.99 16.55
N GLY A 275 9.46 -10.34 16.09
CA GLY A 275 8.56 -10.89 15.08
C GLY A 275 9.31 -11.23 13.78
N GLY A 276 9.93 -10.23 13.16
CA GLY A 276 10.82 -10.41 12.01
C GLY A 276 12.15 -11.02 12.44
N MET A 277 12.84 -10.44 13.42
CA MET A 277 14.17 -10.89 13.86
C MET A 277 14.39 -10.74 15.37
N TYR A 278 15.15 -11.64 16.00
CA TYR A 278 15.69 -11.49 17.35
C TYR A 278 17.21 -11.65 17.35
N ASN A 279 17.93 -10.67 17.89
CA ASN A 279 19.38 -10.60 17.98
C ASN A 279 19.83 -10.61 19.44
N GLY A 280 20.71 -11.54 19.82
CA GLY A 280 21.14 -11.69 21.21
C GLY A 280 22.51 -12.35 21.40
N ALA A 281 22.98 -12.27 22.64
CA ALA A 281 24.29 -12.73 23.12
C ALA A 281 25.47 -12.29 22.24
N TYR A 282 25.76 -10.99 22.20
CA TYR A 282 26.91 -10.40 21.49
C TYR A 282 26.92 -10.66 19.97
N SER A 283 25.75 -10.73 19.33
CA SER A 283 25.63 -10.84 17.86
C SER A 283 26.02 -9.54 17.17
N LEU A 284 26.68 -9.57 16.00
CA LEU A 284 27.03 -8.38 15.20
C LEU A 284 26.33 -8.42 13.83
N VAL A 285 25.13 -7.86 13.78
CA VAL A 285 24.16 -8.02 12.69
C VAL A 285 24.21 -6.80 11.78
N ARG A 286 24.37 -6.98 10.46
CA ARG A 286 24.33 -5.85 9.51
C ARG A 286 23.30 -6.07 8.40
N LEU A 287 22.47 -5.07 8.17
CA LEU A 287 21.38 -5.01 7.20
C LEU A 287 21.69 -3.87 6.20
N THR A 288 21.35 -4.05 4.93
CA THR A 288 21.48 -3.02 3.90
C THR A 288 20.35 -3.17 2.87
N ASP A 289 19.64 -2.10 2.53
CA ASP A 289 18.48 -2.14 1.62
C ASP A 289 17.35 -3.13 2.06
N CYS A 290 17.24 -3.46 3.36
CA CYS A 290 16.31 -4.50 3.85
C CYS A 290 14.95 -3.94 4.31
N THR A 291 13.84 -4.63 4.00
CA THR A 291 12.47 -4.27 4.41
C THR A 291 11.92 -5.21 5.48
N PHE A 292 11.23 -4.68 6.48
CA PHE A 292 10.46 -5.43 7.47
C PHE A 292 9.02 -4.92 7.41
N ILE A 293 8.06 -5.69 6.86
CA ILE A 293 6.65 -5.31 6.75
C ILE A 293 5.73 -6.14 7.67
N GLY A 294 4.93 -5.49 8.52
CA GLY A 294 3.80 -6.15 9.21
C GLY A 294 4.17 -7.27 10.19
N ASN A 295 5.42 -7.33 10.66
CA ASN A 295 5.87 -8.37 11.60
C ASN A 295 5.42 -8.05 13.02
N THR A 296 5.08 -9.07 13.82
CA THR A 296 4.32 -8.88 15.06
C THR A 296 4.95 -9.63 16.25
N ALA A 297 5.24 -8.92 17.35
CA ALA A 297 5.65 -9.50 18.62
C ALA A 297 4.43 -9.63 19.56
N ALA A 298 3.70 -10.74 19.40
CA ALA A 298 2.35 -10.97 19.89
C ALA A 298 2.25 -11.44 21.35
N GLY A 299 3.36 -11.82 21.99
CA GLY A 299 3.33 -12.31 23.37
C GLY A 299 3.00 -11.21 24.38
N ARG A 300 2.63 -11.57 25.61
CA ARG A 300 2.15 -10.62 26.63
C ARG A 300 3.16 -9.54 27.02
N PHE A 301 4.46 -9.80 26.82
CA PHE A 301 5.55 -8.83 26.99
C PHE A 301 6.32 -8.65 25.67
N GLY A 302 5.63 -8.95 24.56
CA GLY A 302 6.19 -9.06 23.24
C GLY A 302 6.78 -7.73 22.78
N SER A 303 8.03 -7.80 22.38
CA SER A 303 8.84 -6.62 22.05
C SER A 303 9.61 -6.86 20.77
N GLY A 304 9.81 -5.81 19.96
CA GLY A 304 10.52 -5.90 18.67
C GLY A 304 9.67 -6.60 17.61
N GLY A 305 8.65 -5.94 17.06
CA GLY A 305 7.82 -6.49 15.98
C GLY A 305 8.64 -6.80 14.74
N GLY A 306 9.35 -5.81 14.19
CA GLY A 306 10.36 -6.01 13.15
C GLY A 306 11.61 -6.68 13.70
N ILE A 307 12.31 -6.06 14.66
CA ILE A 307 13.53 -6.62 15.29
C ILE A 307 13.52 -6.44 16.81
N TYR A 308 13.89 -7.47 17.57
CA TYR A 308 14.30 -7.35 18.97
C TYR A 308 15.81 -7.52 19.08
N ASN A 309 16.52 -6.56 19.67
CA ASN A 309 17.96 -6.63 19.91
C ASN A 309 18.24 -6.54 21.43
N THR A 310 19.26 -7.26 21.91
CA THR A 310 19.52 -7.46 23.35
C THR A 310 20.92 -8.03 23.60
N SER A 311 21.32 -8.10 24.87
CA SER A 311 22.47 -8.84 25.37
C SER A 311 23.77 -8.41 24.71
N SER A 312 23.98 -7.09 24.67
CA SER A 312 25.12 -6.39 24.07
C SER A 312 25.42 -6.78 22.62
N SER A 313 24.38 -7.06 21.83
CA SER A 313 24.47 -7.34 20.39
C SER A 313 24.45 -6.05 19.57
N GLU A 314 25.32 -5.92 18.57
CA GLU A 314 25.29 -4.81 17.61
C GLU A 314 24.40 -5.09 16.40
N LEU A 315 23.67 -4.06 15.97
CA LEU A 315 22.71 -4.07 14.88
C LEU A 315 22.91 -2.81 14.03
N ILE A 316 23.40 -3.02 12.81
CA ILE A 316 23.69 -1.99 11.81
C ILE A 316 22.66 -2.07 10.70
N LEU A 317 22.05 -0.95 10.35
CA LEU A 317 21.09 -0.83 9.26
C LEU A 317 21.50 0.33 8.33
N ILE A 318 21.46 0.08 7.03
CA ILE A 318 21.66 1.09 5.99
C ILE A 318 20.54 0.96 4.97
N ASN A 319 19.87 2.04 4.54
CA ASN A 319 18.80 1.98 3.53
C ASN A 319 17.61 1.03 3.87
N CYS A 320 17.41 0.67 5.14
CA CYS A 320 16.41 -0.35 5.52
C CYS A 320 15.03 0.25 5.78
N SER A 321 13.94 -0.43 5.41
CA SER A 321 12.55 -0.06 5.75
C SER A 321 11.95 -0.90 6.88
N PHE A 322 11.16 -0.30 7.77
CA PHE A 322 10.32 -0.99 8.76
C PHE A 322 8.86 -0.59 8.56
N THR A 323 8.17 -1.24 7.64
CA THR A 323 6.77 -0.99 7.35
C THR A 323 5.84 -1.77 8.32
N GLY A 324 4.68 -1.27 8.76
CA GLY A 324 3.60 -2.10 9.33
C GLY A 324 3.79 -2.84 10.68
N ASN A 325 4.97 -2.88 11.32
CA ASN A 325 5.31 -3.89 12.34
C ASN A 325 4.79 -3.59 13.77
N SER A 326 4.30 -4.58 14.51
CA SER A 326 3.66 -4.37 15.83
C SER A 326 4.30 -5.14 16.99
N ALA A 327 4.17 -4.63 18.21
CA ALA A 327 4.62 -5.27 19.44
C ALA A 327 3.64 -4.96 20.59
N ILE A 328 3.39 -5.92 21.49
CA ILE A 328 2.46 -5.67 22.62
C ILE A 328 3.04 -4.70 23.65
N HIS A 329 4.35 -4.74 23.90
CA HIS A 329 4.98 -3.96 24.96
C HIS A 329 5.89 -2.85 24.45
N SER A 330 6.77 -3.14 23.49
CA SER A 330 7.87 -2.22 23.18
C SER A 330 8.46 -2.48 21.80
N GLY A 331 8.56 -1.46 20.94
CA GLY A 331 9.34 -1.57 19.70
C GLY A 331 8.58 -2.29 18.60
N GLY A 332 7.65 -1.61 17.95
CA GLY A 332 6.96 -2.16 16.78
C GLY A 332 7.94 -2.45 15.65
N GLY A 333 8.72 -1.47 15.17
CA GLY A 333 9.74 -1.67 14.14
C GLY A 333 11.00 -2.30 14.73
N ILE A 334 11.62 -1.66 15.72
CA ILE A 334 12.77 -2.22 16.47
C ILE A 334 12.52 -2.11 17.97
N HIS A 335 12.88 -3.09 18.78
CA HIS A 335 13.17 -2.94 20.20
C HIS A 335 14.65 -3.17 20.42
N ASP A 336 15.31 -2.35 21.23
CA ASP A 336 16.68 -2.64 21.64
C ASP A 336 16.88 -2.56 23.16
N GLY A 337 16.80 -3.73 23.78
CA GLY A 337 16.69 -3.92 25.21
C GLY A 337 17.98 -3.63 25.96
N ASP A 338 19.15 -3.98 25.38
CA ASP A 338 20.49 -3.84 25.98
C ASP A 338 21.63 -4.11 24.96
N GLY A 339 21.40 -3.85 23.67
CA GLY A 339 22.32 -4.10 22.56
C GLY A 339 23.22 -2.94 22.13
N SER A 340 23.21 -2.64 20.82
CA SER A 340 24.05 -1.63 20.17
C SER A 340 23.47 -1.33 18.75
N LEU A 341 22.66 -0.28 18.57
CA LEU A 341 22.01 0.10 17.30
C LEU A 341 22.79 1.15 16.45
N ILE A 342 22.71 1.03 15.12
CA ILE A 342 23.18 1.95 14.06
C ILE A 342 22.15 1.95 12.93
N LEU A 343 21.61 3.12 12.56
CA LEU A 343 20.68 3.36 11.45
C LEU A 343 21.28 4.43 10.54
N PHE A 344 21.41 4.15 9.26
CA PHE A 344 21.73 5.13 8.22
C PHE A 344 20.69 5.07 7.13
N ASN A 345 20.07 6.18 6.77
CA ASN A 345 19.20 6.21 5.58
C ASN A 345 18.00 5.25 5.63
N CYS A 346 17.52 4.90 6.83
CA CYS A 346 16.51 3.84 7.06
C CYS A 346 15.07 4.36 7.16
N THR A 347 14.14 3.88 6.34
CA THR A 347 12.70 4.09 6.51
C THR A 347 12.09 3.21 7.60
N PHE A 348 10.94 3.59 8.14
CA PHE A 348 10.25 2.85 9.21
C PHE A 348 8.77 3.26 9.26
N SER A 349 7.97 2.87 8.28
CA SER A 349 6.57 3.31 8.20
C SER A 349 5.51 2.40 8.83
N GLY A 350 4.85 2.77 9.93
CA GLY A 350 3.61 2.07 10.34
C GLY A 350 3.78 1.06 11.44
N ASN A 351 4.47 1.37 12.51
CA ASN A 351 4.80 0.39 13.54
C ASN A 351 4.07 0.63 14.87
N SER A 352 3.68 -0.37 15.66
CA SER A 352 2.93 -0.14 16.91
C SER A 352 3.56 -0.78 18.14
N ALA A 353 3.48 -0.11 19.28
CA ALA A 353 3.95 -0.63 20.57
C ALA A 353 3.14 -0.05 21.74
N PHE A 354 3.38 -0.50 22.98
CA PHE A 354 3.00 0.33 24.15
C PHE A 354 4.05 1.43 24.42
N LEU A 355 5.32 1.18 24.12
CA LEU A 355 6.42 2.15 24.16
C LEU A 355 7.19 2.07 22.84
N GLY A 356 7.34 3.18 22.09
CA GLY A 356 8.19 3.22 20.89
C GLY A 356 7.73 2.32 19.75
N GLY A 357 6.67 2.70 19.04
CA GLY A 357 6.16 1.99 17.86
C GLY A 357 7.21 1.82 16.77
N GLY A 358 7.76 2.90 16.22
CA GLY A 358 8.84 2.86 15.21
C GLY A 358 10.06 2.09 15.70
N MET A 359 10.55 2.52 16.85
CA MET A 359 11.58 1.90 17.63
C MET A 359 11.36 2.15 19.12
N SER A 360 11.55 1.12 19.91
CA SER A 360 11.81 1.22 21.33
C SER A 360 13.16 0.61 21.61
N ASN A 361 13.54 0.79 22.85
CA ASN A 361 14.89 1.15 23.12
C ASN A 361 14.90 1.24 24.64
N PHE A 362 15.74 0.46 25.32
CA PHE A 362 15.82 0.43 26.79
C PHE A 362 17.26 0.50 27.32
N TYR A 363 18.23 -0.21 26.72
CA TYR A 363 19.65 -0.22 27.18
C TYR A 363 20.78 -0.44 26.09
N SER A 364 20.57 -0.21 24.77
CA SER A 364 21.42 -0.35 23.51
C SER A 364 22.67 0.57 23.20
N ILE A 365 22.89 1.21 22.00
CA ILE A 365 23.52 2.59 21.58
C ILE A 365 22.42 2.97 20.49
N LEU A 366 22.07 4.25 20.24
CA LEU A 366 21.62 4.68 18.92
C LEU A 366 22.73 5.34 18.10
N ILE A 367 22.66 5.12 16.81
CA ILE A 367 23.18 5.99 15.77
C ILE A 367 22.05 6.03 14.74
N LEU A 368 21.75 7.18 14.16
CA LEU A 368 20.57 7.36 13.33
C LEU A 368 20.72 8.65 12.51
N THR A 369 21.22 8.58 11.27
CA THR A 369 21.35 9.78 10.40
C THR A 369 20.76 9.55 9.02
N ASN A 370 20.16 10.59 8.44
CA ASN A 370 19.67 10.62 7.05
C ASN A 370 18.50 9.65 6.75
N SER A 371 17.79 9.14 7.77
CA SER A 371 16.79 8.03 7.68
C SER A 371 15.33 8.51 7.43
N THR A 372 14.34 7.67 6.98
CA THR A 372 12.90 8.05 6.69
C THR A 372 11.67 7.23 7.33
N PHE A 373 11.44 7.24 8.65
CA PHE A 373 10.34 6.65 9.47
C PHE A 373 8.98 7.26 9.04
N SER A 374 7.90 6.47 9.04
CA SER A 374 6.52 6.96 8.90
C SER A 374 5.52 6.16 9.80
N GLY A 375 4.19 6.33 9.79
CA GLY A 375 3.12 5.41 10.30
C GLY A 375 2.99 4.92 11.78
N ASN A 376 4.00 5.03 12.65
CA ASN A 376 4.13 4.39 13.98
C ASN A 376 3.49 5.01 15.27
N SER A 377 2.69 4.25 16.03
CA SER A 377 2.05 4.72 17.28
C SER A 377 2.45 3.95 18.55
N ALA A 378 2.36 4.60 19.72
CA ALA A 378 2.50 3.96 21.03
C ALA A 378 1.62 4.57 22.13
N GLY A 379 1.87 4.20 23.39
CA GLY A 379 1.24 4.76 24.60
C GLY A 379 2.10 5.78 25.35
N GLU A 380 3.43 5.70 25.24
CA GLU A 380 4.35 6.82 25.47
C GLU A 380 5.42 6.74 24.39
N GLY A 381 5.73 7.90 23.81
CA GLY A 381 6.75 8.04 22.82
C GLY A 381 6.53 7.14 21.59
N GLY A 382 5.66 7.57 20.68
CA GLY A 382 5.02 6.76 19.65
C GLY A 382 5.92 5.92 18.76
N GLY A 383 7.18 6.31 18.68
CA GLY A 383 8.04 6.03 17.55
C GLY A 383 9.47 5.90 17.97
N MET A 384 9.90 6.69 18.95
CA MET A 384 11.10 6.42 19.72
C MET A 384 10.64 6.49 21.14
N PHE A 385 10.51 5.34 21.78
CA PHE A 385 10.69 5.35 23.21
C PHE A 385 12.16 5.11 23.49
N THR A 386 12.86 6.14 23.96
CA THR A 386 14.12 5.98 24.68
C THR A 386 13.84 6.30 26.17
N GLU A 387 14.00 5.38 27.12
CA GLU A 387 13.84 5.67 28.54
C GLU A 387 14.89 6.68 29.09
N VAL A 388 16.18 6.55 28.68
CA VAL A 388 17.47 6.90 29.39
C VAL A 388 18.72 7.45 28.43
N ASP A 389 19.96 8.01 28.77
CA ASP A 389 21.03 8.90 27.98
C ASP A 389 22.71 8.83 28.11
N THR A 390 23.69 8.69 27.10
CA THR A 390 25.28 8.47 27.05
C THR A 390 26.40 8.83 25.87
N GLY A 391 26.17 9.40 24.68
CA GLY A 391 26.52 9.30 23.20
C GLY A 391 25.49 10.02 22.26
N GLN A 392 24.55 9.58 21.35
CA GLN A 392 23.95 8.39 20.61
C GLN A 392 23.25 8.78 19.23
N ALA A 393 23.84 8.89 18.02
CA ALA A 393 23.38 9.84 16.97
C ALA A 393 21.92 9.92 16.53
N VAL A 394 21.49 11.17 16.33
CA VAL A 394 20.52 11.78 15.42
C VAL A 394 21.05 13.13 14.97
N ALA A 395 21.19 13.24 13.66
CA ALA A 395 21.43 14.45 12.90
C ALA A 395 21.02 14.18 11.46
N ASN A 396 20.62 15.20 10.69
CA ASN A 396 20.09 15.05 9.35
C ASN A 396 18.99 14.00 9.30
N CYS A 397 18.24 13.80 10.39
CA CYS A 397 17.34 12.66 10.54
C CYS A 397 15.91 13.15 10.67
N VAL A 398 14.96 12.26 10.99
CA VAL A 398 13.56 12.69 11.05
C VAL A 398 12.50 11.84 11.70
N PHE A 399 11.37 12.41 12.19
CA PHE A 399 10.08 11.86 12.49
C PHE A 399 8.79 11.85 11.51
N TRP A 400 7.82 12.81 11.75
CA TRP A 400 6.47 13.36 11.29
C TRP A 400 5.20 12.51 11.24
N GLY A 401 4.34 12.45 12.24
CA GLY A 401 3.26 11.43 12.24
C GLY A 401 2.11 11.35 13.27
N ASN A 402 2.25 11.31 14.58
CA ASN A 402 3.22 10.64 15.43
C ASN A 402 2.67 10.71 16.85
N ARG A 403 2.54 9.57 17.53
CA ARG A 403 1.50 9.46 18.57
C ARG A 403 1.87 8.58 19.77
N PRO A 404 1.86 9.03 21.06
CA PRO A 404 1.28 10.26 21.63
C PRO A 404 2.16 11.50 21.42
N ASP A 405 3.00 11.84 22.38
CA ASP A 405 4.30 12.38 22.05
C ASP A 405 5.22 11.25 21.57
N GLN A 406 6.52 11.48 21.58
CA GLN A 406 7.23 11.30 20.33
C GLN A 406 8.36 10.29 20.37
N ILE A 407 9.50 10.72 19.90
CA ILE A 407 10.55 10.96 20.86
C ILE A 407 9.95 11.49 22.20
N SER A 408 9.52 10.60 23.12
CA SER A 408 9.17 10.92 24.53
C SER A 408 10.07 10.24 25.55
N GLY A 409 10.67 11.05 26.44
CA GLY A 409 11.79 10.74 27.35
C GLY A 409 13.16 11.37 27.01
N LYS A 410 13.48 12.58 27.49
CA LYS A 410 14.83 12.99 27.95
C LYS A 410 16.04 13.17 27.03
N ALA A 411 15.93 13.91 25.90
CA ALA A 411 16.87 13.79 24.79
C ALA A 411 17.29 15.10 24.00
N ALA A 412 18.26 15.17 23.04
CA ALA A 412 18.80 16.44 22.40
C ALA A 412 19.24 16.41 20.88
N VAL A 413 19.52 17.51 20.14
CA VAL A 413 19.77 17.46 18.64
C VAL A 413 20.75 18.44 17.96
N SER A 414 21.02 18.13 16.68
CA SER A 414 21.40 19.10 15.63
C SER A 414 21.02 18.65 14.21
N TYR A 415 20.66 19.59 13.31
CA TYR A 415 20.41 19.41 11.86
C TYR A 415 19.30 18.43 11.51
N SER A 416 18.28 18.40 12.33
CA SER A 416 17.05 17.63 12.16
C SER A 416 15.90 18.58 12.62
N ASP A 417 14.64 18.44 12.21
CA ASP A 417 13.76 19.57 11.89
C ASP A 417 12.27 19.55 12.41
N ILE A 418 12.06 19.95 13.65
CA ILE A 418 11.14 19.21 14.51
C ILE A 418 9.87 19.95 14.97
N GLU A 419 8.72 19.38 14.57
CA GLU A 419 7.39 19.52 15.20
C GLU A 419 7.39 19.27 16.71
N GLY A 420 6.34 19.64 17.45
CA GLY A 420 6.12 19.20 18.83
C GLY A 420 6.86 19.85 20.03
N GLY A 421 8.12 20.28 20.10
CA GLY A 421 9.20 20.44 19.14
C GLY A 421 10.43 21.06 19.78
N ARG A 422 11.52 21.19 19.02
CA ARG A 422 12.83 20.78 19.54
C ARG A 422 14.08 21.60 19.26
N GLY A 423 14.39 22.45 20.23
CA GLY A 423 15.60 23.26 20.24
C GLY A 423 16.85 22.39 19.96
N GLY A 424 17.76 22.95 19.16
CA GLY A 424 18.97 22.30 18.67
C GLY A 424 19.71 23.22 17.70
N GLU A 425 20.91 22.86 17.25
CA GLU A 425 21.60 23.68 16.22
C GLU A 425 21.35 23.15 14.82
N GLY A 426 20.96 24.03 13.90
CA GLY A 426 20.63 23.64 12.53
C GLY A 426 19.27 22.99 12.40
N ASN A 427 18.59 22.71 13.52
CA ASN A 427 17.21 22.32 13.51
C ASN A 427 16.36 23.42 12.88
N ILE A 428 15.39 22.99 12.08
CA ILE A 428 14.43 23.86 11.42
C ILE A 428 13.00 23.37 11.71
N ASP A 429 12.01 24.22 11.40
CA ASP A 429 10.60 23.96 11.68
C ASP A 429 9.82 24.56 10.50
N ALA A 430 9.88 23.86 9.37
CA ALA A 430 8.84 23.90 8.36
C ALA A 430 8.48 22.45 8.06
N ASN A 431 7.25 21.99 8.08
CA ASN A 431 6.59 21.56 6.87
C ASN A 431 7.48 21.14 5.64
N PRO A 432 7.57 19.84 5.16
CA PRO A 432 9.15 19.49 4.15
C PRO A 432 9.13 19.30 2.56
N LEU A 433 8.03 19.04 1.82
CA LEU A 433 7.82 18.17 0.61
C LEU A 433 8.22 16.62 0.49
N PHE A 434 7.24 15.68 0.35
CA PHE A 434 7.18 14.17 0.13
C PHE A 434 6.13 13.96 -0.96
N MET A 435 6.48 13.18 -1.97
CA MET A 435 5.66 12.99 -3.14
C MET A 435 4.32 12.31 -2.85
N ASP A 436 4.30 11.26 -2.02
CA ASP A 436 3.06 10.79 -1.41
C ASP A 436 3.27 10.18 -0.02
N ALA A 437 2.21 10.23 0.76
CA ALA A 437 2.24 10.19 2.20
C ALA A 437 2.27 8.75 2.74
N ASP A 438 1.17 8.12 2.41
CA ASP A 438 0.57 6.91 2.94
C ASP A 438 0.23 6.04 1.71
N GLY A 439 1.12 6.10 0.73
CA GLY A 439 0.95 5.58 -0.60
C GLY A 439 -0.20 6.16 -1.41
N ALA A 440 -0.61 5.40 -2.42
CA ALA A 440 -1.81 5.63 -3.19
C ALA A 440 -3.06 5.03 -2.52
N ASP A 441 -2.89 4.14 -1.53
CA ASP A 441 -4.01 3.60 -0.75
C ASP A 441 -4.43 4.49 0.45
N ASN A 442 -3.62 5.49 0.80
CA ASN A 442 -3.83 6.48 1.87
C ASN A 442 -3.77 5.87 3.30
N ILE A 443 -3.02 4.77 3.46
CA ILE A 443 -2.88 4.03 4.73
C ILE A 443 -1.42 4.07 5.20
N GLY A 444 -1.09 4.99 6.12
CA GLY A 444 0.32 5.24 6.49
C GLY A 444 1.05 3.99 6.92
N GLY A 445 2.13 3.63 6.23
CA GLY A 445 2.85 2.38 6.50
C GLY A 445 2.29 1.16 5.81
N THR A 446 2.06 1.33 4.52
CA THR A 446 1.97 0.29 3.48
C THR A 446 3.26 0.31 2.62
N GLU A 447 3.30 -0.42 1.49
CA GLU A 447 4.51 -0.47 0.65
C GLU A 447 4.63 0.69 -0.34
N ASP A 448 3.54 1.42 -0.58
CA ASP A 448 3.46 2.49 -1.58
C ASP A 448 3.76 3.91 -1.05
N ASP A 449 3.91 4.07 0.27
CA ASP A 449 4.51 5.22 0.97
C ASP A 449 5.65 5.87 0.16
N ASN A 450 5.39 7.01 -0.50
CA ASN A 450 6.28 7.58 -1.50
C ASN A 450 7.13 8.70 -0.91
N LEU A 451 8.06 8.25 -0.09
CA LEU A 451 8.77 9.07 0.89
C LEU A 451 9.90 9.97 0.29
N ARG A 452 9.70 10.55 -0.90
CA ARG A 452 10.66 11.34 -1.73
C ARG A 452 10.40 12.85 -1.79
N LEU A 453 11.42 13.70 -1.78
CA LEU A 453 11.21 15.16 -1.91
C LEU A 453 10.95 15.58 -3.37
N LEU A 454 9.88 16.35 -3.68
CA LEU A 454 9.94 17.23 -4.87
C LEU A 454 10.95 18.39 -4.62
N ALA A 455 11.01 19.35 -5.55
CA ALA A 455 11.87 20.51 -5.45
C ALA A 455 11.33 21.55 -4.45
N GLY A 456 12.11 22.02 -3.46
CA GLY A 456 11.75 23.19 -2.63
C GLY A 456 11.31 23.02 -1.19
N SER A 457 11.61 21.86 -0.63
CA SER A 457 11.70 21.58 0.80
C SER A 457 12.48 22.63 1.57
N GLY A 458 12.22 22.76 2.87
CA GLY A 458 13.21 23.37 3.76
C GLY A 458 14.42 22.46 4.07
N CYS A 459 14.31 21.14 3.89
CA CYS A 459 15.31 20.12 4.22
C CYS A 459 16.41 20.04 3.20
N LEU A 460 16.00 20.26 1.94
CA LEU A 460 16.93 20.15 0.86
C LEU A 460 18.01 21.21 1.13
N ASP A 461 19.27 20.85 0.92
CA ASP A 461 20.48 21.64 1.25
C ASP A 461 20.70 21.94 2.73
N ALA A 462 19.83 21.49 3.65
CA ALA A 462 19.80 21.99 5.03
C ALA A 462 20.49 21.10 6.07
N GLY A 463 20.84 19.87 5.73
CA GLY A 463 21.55 18.95 6.62
C GLY A 463 23.00 19.36 6.89
N ASP A 464 23.65 18.66 7.81
CA ASP A 464 25.08 18.77 8.07
C ASP A 464 25.89 17.67 7.37
N ASN A 465 26.77 18.08 6.47
CA ASN A 465 27.77 17.23 5.82
C ASN A 465 28.64 16.43 6.80
N SER A 466 28.96 16.96 7.99
CA SER A 466 29.81 16.24 8.95
C SER A 466 29.07 15.12 9.70
N SER A 467 27.74 15.10 9.59
CA SER A 467 26.84 14.06 10.09
C SER A 467 26.48 13.02 9.01
N VAL A 468 27.06 13.11 7.80
CA VAL A 468 26.97 12.06 6.77
C VAL A 468 28.07 11.02 7.00
N PRO A 469 27.74 9.73 7.21
CA PRO A 469 28.73 8.67 7.30
C PRO A 469 29.53 8.52 6.00
N GLU A 470 30.84 8.28 6.08
CA GLU A 470 31.69 8.03 4.90
C GLU A 470 31.22 6.81 4.07
N GLU A 471 30.52 5.86 4.70
CA GLU A 471 29.91 4.70 4.04
C GLU A 471 28.46 4.91 3.55
N LEU A 472 27.78 5.99 3.94
CA LEU A 472 26.45 6.29 3.40
C LEU A 472 26.62 6.92 2.02
N THR A 473 26.50 6.05 1.02
CA THR A 473 26.98 6.36 -0.33
C THR A 473 25.89 6.88 -1.24
N THR A 474 24.73 6.24 -1.26
CA THR A 474 23.54 6.83 -1.89
C THR A 474 22.49 7.13 -0.86
N ASP A 475 21.47 7.85 -1.31
CA ASP A 475 20.13 7.74 -0.79
C ASP A 475 19.47 6.40 -1.21
N MET A 476 18.15 6.30 -0.98
CA MET A 476 17.34 5.15 -1.39
C MET A 476 17.00 5.16 -2.89
N ASP A 477 17.06 6.30 -3.60
CA ASP A 477 16.86 6.39 -5.06
C ASP A 477 18.13 6.13 -5.88
N ARG A 478 19.26 5.88 -5.21
CA ARG A 478 20.60 5.67 -5.78
C ARG A 478 21.22 6.94 -6.39
N ASN A 479 20.72 8.10 -5.99
CA ASN A 479 21.45 9.36 -6.07
C ASN A 479 22.56 9.35 -4.98
N PRO A 480 23.77 9.89 -5.26
CA PRO A 480 24.84 10.00 -4.25
C PRO A 480 24.49 10.98 -3.09
N ARG A 481 25.41 11.36 -2.13
CA ARG A 481 25.06 12.06 -0.84
C ARG A 481 25.62 13.49 -0.40
N ILE A 482 26.37 14.31 -1.20
CA ILE A 482 26.77 15.77 -1.06
C ILE A 482 27.12 16.52 -2.44
N LEU A 483 26.23 16.71 -3.43
CA LEU A 483 26.50 17.13 -4.85
C LEU A 483 26.99 18.55 -5.00
N ASN A 484 26.02 19.44 -4.86
CA ASN A 484 26.16 20.86 -5.08
C ASN A 484 26.55 21.53 -3.74
N TYR A 485 27.07 20.72 -2.79
CA TYR A 485 27.94 21.01 -1.64
C TYR A 485 27.41 20.94 -0.16
N ILE A 486 26.18 20.48 0.13
CA ILE A 486 25.54 20.26 1.45
C ILE A 486 24.43 19.17 1.34
N VAL A 487 24.44 18.13 2.17
CA VAL A 487 23.46 17.02 2.15
C VAL A 487 22.01 17.46 2.39
N ASP A 488 21.04 16.73 1.81
CA ASP A 488 19.64 16.85 2.25
C ASP A 488 19.56 16.45 3.72
N MET A 489 18.70 17.11 4.50
CA MET A 489 17.95 16.30 5.45
C MET A 489 17.03 15.41 4.59
N GLY A 490 17.45 14.17 4.30
CA GLY A 490 16.89 13.35 3.22
C GLY A 490 17.25 11.88 3.38
N ALA A 491 16.38 10.96 2.93
CA ALA A 491 16.73 9.55 2.63
C ALA A 491 16.65 9.29 1.12
N TYR A 492 16.40 10.38 0.38
CA TYR A 492 16.07 10.53 -1.03
C TYR A 492 16.51 11.95 -1.42
N GLU A 493 17.04 12.14 -2.63
CA GLU A 493 17.76 13.34 -3.09
C GLU A 493 17.41 13.74 -4.57
N GLY A 494 18.11 14.73 -5.15
CA GLY A 494 17.79 15.38 -6.45
C GLY A 494 18.34 14.76 -7.78
N PRO A 495 18.38 15.52 -8.91
CA PRO A 495 18.69 15.01 -10.28
C PRO A 495 20.05 15.40 -10.97
N LYS A 496 20.39 14.82 -12.15
CA LYS A 496 21.78 14.72 -12.74
C LYS A 496 22.02 15.10 -14.25
N GLN A 497 22.98 14.45 -14.97
CA GLN A 497 23.64 14.89 -16.24
C GLN A 497 23.71 13.83 -17.37
N GLY A 498 23.54 14.22 -18.64
CA GLY A 498 23.65 13.37 -19.85
C GLY A 498 23.50 14.13 -21.19
N LEU A 499 23.37 13.39 -22.31
CA LEU A 499 22.79 13.90 -23.57
C LEU A 499 21.31 14.17 -23.32
N MET A 500 20.88 15.42 -23.37
CA MET A 500 19.48 15.80 -23.24
C MET A 500 18.84 15.78 -24.63
N LEU A 501 17.93 14.83 -24.87
CA LEU A 501 16.93 15.00 -25.91
C LEU A 501 15.79 15.88 -25.36
N SER A 502 15.05 16.57 -26.22
CA SER A 502 13.76 17.15 -25.82
C SER A 502 12.63 16.11 -25.72
N THR A 503 12.85 14.90 -26.26
CA THR A 503 11.91 13.76 -26.25
C THR A 503 12.62 12.49 -26.75
N GLU A 504 12.19 11.31 -26.30
CA GLU A 504 12.65 10.00 -26.82
C GLU A 504 11.76 9.45 -27.95
N SER A 505 10.64 10.13 -28.26
CA SER A 505 9.80 9.86 -29.43
C SER A 505 9.37 11.15 -30.14
N VAL A 506 9.21 11.10 -31.46
CA VAL A 506 8.81 12.26 -32.28
C VAL A 506 7.71 11.84 -33.24
N THR A 507 6.52 12.37 -33.00
CA THR A 507 5.43 12.38 -33.98
C THR A 507 5.83 13.25 -35.16
N VAL A 508 5.76 12.73 -36.39
CA VAL A 508 6.10 13.40 -37.65
C VAL A 508 4.83 13.48 -38.50
N PRO A 509 4.21 14.66 -38.65
CA PRO A 509 3.02 14.79 -39.49
C PRO A 509 3.30 14.36 -40.93
N GLU A 510 2.38 13.57 -41.48
CA GLU A 510 2.35 13.16 -42.87
C GLU A 510 2.40 14.40 -43.80
N GLY A 511 3.08 14.26 -44.94
CA GLY A 511 3.45 15.33 -45.88
C GLY A 511 4.41 16.38 -45.31
N GLY A 512 4.76 16.26 -44.03
CA GLY A 512 5.31 17.34 -43.22
C GLY A 512 6.68 17.04 -42.60
N THR A 513 6.99 17.84 -41.57
CA THR A 513 8.26 17.76 -40.84
C THR A 513 8.06 18.04 -39.36
N ALA A 514 8.72 17.26 -38.51
CA ALA A 514 8.79 17.51 -37.07
C ALA A 514 10.23 17.66 -36.60
N THR A 515 10.42 18.13 -35.36
CA THR A 515 11.75 18.39 -34.81
C THR A 515 11.89 17.95 -33.37
N PHE A 516 13.02 17.33 -33.05
CA PHE A 516 13.53 17.28 -31.68
C PHE A 516 14.77 18.16 -31.56
N THR A 517 15.18 18.44 -30.32
CA THR A 517 16.44 19.14 -30.03
C THR A 517 17.35 18.28 -29.17
N VAL A 518 18.65 18.52 -29.29
CA VAL A 518 19.70 17.89 -28.50
C VAL A 518 20.44 18.97 -27.70
N ALA A 519 20.77 18.69 -26.45
CA ALA A 519 21.61 19.52 -25.57
C ALA A 519 22.45 18.63 -24.62
N LEU A 520 23.20 19.26 -23.72
CA LEU A 520 23.97 18.61 -22.66
C LEU A 520 23.58 19.21 -21.30
N ALA A 521 23.42 18.39 -20.27
CA ALA A 521 23.01 18.86 -18.94
C ALA A 521 24.15 19.46 -18.08
N MET A 522 25.42 19.37 -18.51
CA MET A 522 26.59 20.07 -17.97
C MET A 522 27.63 20.33 -19.09
N ALA A 523 28.57 21.24 -18.86
CA ALA A 523 29.52 21.71 -19.88
C ALA A 523 30.59 20.65 -20.26
N PRO A 524 30.86 20.43 -21.56
CA PRO A 524 31.93 19.54 -22.02
C PRO A 524 33.30 20.26 -22.01
N ALA A 525 34.36 19.47 -21.85
CA ALA A 525 35.75 19.97 -21.83
C ALA A 525 36.33 20.34 -23.21
N GLY A 526 35.59 20.11 -24.30
CA GLY A 526 35.99 20.39 -25.68
C GLY A 526 34.82 20.27 -26.65
N SER A 527 35.08 20.41 -27.95
CA SER A 527 34.02 20.32 -28.98
C SER A 527 33.55 18.88 -29.19
N VAL A 528 32.29 18.62 -28.85
CA VAL A 528 31.58 17.36 -29.07
C VAL A 528 30.82 17.44 -30.40
N TRP A 529 31.01 16.44 -31.26
CA TRP A 529 30.24 16.25 -32.49
C TRP A 529 29.17 15.19 -32.25
N VAL A 530 27.91 15.52 -32.51
CA VAL A 530 26.76 14.62 -32.39
C VAL A 530 26.20 14.38 -33.79
N THR A 531 25.84 13.14 -34.12
CA THR A 531 25.29 12.75 -35.42
C THR A 531 23.95 12.05 -35.27
N SER A 532 22.98 12.40 -36.12
CA SER A 532 21.61 11.88 -36.12
C SER A 532 21.27 11.24 -37.46
N THR A 533 20.87 9.97 -37.46
CA THR A 533 20.65 9.16 -38.68
C THR A 533 19.48 8.17 -38.51
N HIS A 534 18.70 7.93 -39.57
CA HIS A 534 17.82 6.76 -39.66
C HIS A 534 18.59 5.46 -39.40
N TYR A 535 17.98 4.52 -38.69
CA TYR A 535 18.60 3.25 -38.32
C TYR A 535 17.78 2.02 -38.75
N SER A 536 16.47 2.01 -38.53
CA SER A 536 15.60 0.86 -38.83
C SER A 536 14.11 1.22 -38.68
N GLY A 537 13.25 0.52 -39.40
CA GLY A 537 11.80 0.74 -39.39
C GLY A 537 11.36 1.30 -40.74
N ASP A 538 10.35 2.14 -40.74
CA ASP A 538 9.79 2.69 -41.96
C ASP A 538 10.81 3.52 -42.77
N PRO A 539 10.94 3.31 -44.10
CA PRO A 539 11.85 4.06 -44.96
C PRO A 539 11.40 5.48 -45.29
N ASP A 540 10.10 5.80 -45.17
CA ASP A 540 9.55 7.08 -45.64
C ASP A 540 9.77 8.22 -44.63
N ILE A 541 9.85 7.87 -43.32
CA ILE A 541 10.37 8.76 -42.27
C ILE A 541 11.91 8.86 -42.34
N ARG A 542 12.42 10.07 -42.60
CA ARG A 542 13.85 10.37 -42.81
C ARG A 542 14.37 11.55 -41.98
N VAL A 543 15.70 11.64 -41.82
CA VAL A 543 16.37 12.84 -41.27
C VAL A 543 16.57 13.86 -42.39
N GLU A 544 15.73 14.89 -42.41
CA GLU A 544 15.74 15.98 -43.40
C GLU A 544 16.81 17.04 -43.08
N SER A 545 17.05 17.32 -41.79
CA SER A 545 18.05 18.32 -41.36
C SER A 545 18.65 18.03 -39.97
N GLY A 546 19.79 18.65 -39.65
CA GLY A 546 20.43 18.52 -38.34
C GLY A 546 21.17 17.18 -38.10
N SER A 547 21.52 16.46 -39.16
CA SER A 547 22.23 15.17 -39.08
C SER A 547 23.64 15.24 -38.46
N VAL A 548 24.21 16.44 -38.29
CA VAL A 548 25.45 16.70 -37.54
C VAL A 548 25.33 18.00 -36.74
N LEU A 549 25.55 17.94 -35.42
CA LEU A 549 25.47 19.04 -34.45
C LEU A 549 26.80 19.19 -33.68
N ILE A 550 27.09 20.39 -33.14
CA ILE A 550 28.38 20.67 -32.47
C ILE A 550 28.19 21.44 -31.15
N PHE A 551 28.60 20.83 -30.04
CA PHE A 551 28.51 21.42 -28.69
C PHE A 551 29.89 21.68 -28.10
N ASN A 552 30.02 22.73 -27.31
CA ASN A 552 31.22 23.12 -26.57
C ASN A 552 30.80 23.84 -25.26
N SER A 553 31.77 24.24 -24.44
CA SER A 553 31.51 24.86 -23.13
C SER A 553 30.68 26.15 -23.13
N SER A 554 30.50 26.85 -24.26
CA SER A 554 29.66 28.04 -24.34
C SER A 554 28.22 27.81 -24.85
N ASN A 555 27.95 26.68 -25.52
CA ASN A 555 26.63 26.38 -26.09
C ASN A 555 26.04 25.02 -25.64
N TYR A 556 26.68 24.30 -24.73
CA TYR A 556 26.28 22.96 -24.29
C TYR A 556 24.80 22.83 -23.88
N ARG A 557 24.27 23.81 -23.14
CA ARG A 557 22.89 23.87 -22.65
C ARG A 557 21.92 24.53 -23.65
N GLN A 558 22.41 24.99 -24.82
CA GLN A 558 21.57 25.58 -25.87
C GLN A 558 21.10 24.43 -26.78
N PRO A 559 19.79 24.12 -26.83
CA PRO A 559 19.31 23.02 -27.64
C PRO A 559 19.50 23.30 -29.13
N GLN A 560 20.02 22.32 -29.86
CA GLN A 560 20.22 22.37 -31.31
C GLN A 560 19.28 21.39 -32.01
N THR A 561 18.66 21.82 -33.10
CA THR A 561 17.52 21.13 -33.73
C THR A 561 17.95 20.05 -34.72
N VAL A 562 17.23 18.93 -34.69
CA VAL A 562 17.21 17.90 -35.75
C VAL A 562 15.81 17.92 -36.37
N THR A 563 15.73 17.83 -37.70
CA THR A 563 14.45 17.81 -38.44
C THR A 563 14.25 16.44 -39.06
N LEU A 564 13.08 15.86 -38.81
CA LEU A 564 12.58 14.65 -39.45
C LEU A 564 11.50 15.03 -40.46
N ALA A 565 11.31 14.22 -41.49
CA ALA A 565 10.26 14.40 -42.49
C ALA A 565 9.62 13.06 -42.86
N ALA A 566 8.31 13.09 -43.07
CA ALA A 566 7.45 11.99 -43.51
C ALA A 566 7.35 11.91 -45.04
N ALA A 567 6.63 10.92 -45.57
CA ALA A 567 6.08 10.97 -46.93
C ALA A 567 4.59 11.39 -46.87
N GLU A 568 3.84 11.23 -47.96
CA GLU A 568 2.37 11.37 -47.96
C GLU A 568 1.80 10.29 -48.88
N ASP A 569 0.86 9.48 -48.37
CA ASP A 569 0.12 8.50 -49.16
C ASP A 569 -1.41 8.64 -49.06
N THR A 570 -2.14 7.67 -48.52
CA THR A 570 -3.62 7.55 -48.51
C THR A 570 -4.12 6.50 -47.49
N ASN A 571 -3.32 6.15 -46.48
CA ASN A 571 -3.56 4.96 -45.65
C ASN A 571 -3.37 5.24 -44.15
N ASN A 572 -4.36 4.86 -43.34
CA ASN A 572 -4.40 5.20 -41.92
C ASN A 572 -3.65 4.21 -41.00
N ILE A 573 -2.39 3.87 -41.33
CA ILE A 573 -1.56 2.92 -40.59
C ILE A 573 -0.19 3.53 -40.28
N GLU A 574 -0.05 4.08 -39.06
CA GLU A 574 1.15 4.74 -38.53
C GLU A 574 2.48 4.06 -38.96
N GLY A 575 3.23 4.74 -39.83
CA GLY A 575 4.63 4.42 -40.09
C GLY A 575 5.48 4.57 -38.82
N VAL A 576 6.40 3.64 -38.54
CA VAL A 576 7.28 3.71 -37.35
C VAL A 576 8.73 3.44 -37.69
N SER A 577 9.60 4.40 -37.36
CA SER A 577 11.03 4.42 -37.69
C SER A 577 11.89 4.82 -36.49
N LEU A 578 13.13 4.32 -36.42
CA LEU A 578 14.05 4.59 -35.32
C LEU A 578 15.21 5.45 -35.81
N ILE A 579 15.34 6.65 -35.25
CA ILE A 579 16.45 7.57 -35.48
C ILE A 579 17.49 7.38 -34.37
N ARG A 580 18.76 7.20 -34.74
CA ARG A 580 19.88 7.09 -33.80
C ARG A 580 20.62 8.41 -33.68
N VAL A 581 20.78 8.90 -32.45
CA VAL A 581 21.59 10.06 -32.09
C VAL A 581 22.84 9.57 -31.35
N SER A 582 24.02 10.00 -31.78
CA SER A 582 25.29 9.43 -31.29
C SER A 582 26.44 10.43 -31.28
N ALA A 583 27.35 10.33 -30.32
CA ALA A 583 28.53 11.19 -30.23
C ALA A 583 29.73 10.43 -29.65
N ALA A 584 30.94 10.78 -30.09
CA ALA A 584 32.16 10.15 -29.59
C ALA A 584 32.36 10.41 -28.09
N GLY A 585 32.31 9.36 -27.27
CA GLY A 585 32.43 9.43 -25.82
C GLY A 585 31.10 9.57 -25.05
N PHE A 586 29.95 9.54 -25.74
CA PHE A 586 28.62 9.53 -25.13
C PHE A 586 27.91 8.19 -25.41
N LEU A 587 26.97 7.81 -24.55
CA LEU A 587 25.99 6.78 -24.91
C LEU A 587 25.12 7.30 -26.06
N SER A 588 24.90 6.45 -27.07
CA SER A 588 23.98 6.77 -28.16
C SER A 588 22.55 6.56 -27.70
N VAL A 589 21.65 7.46 -28.07
CA VAL A 589 20.23 7.43 -27.70
C VAL A 589 19.37 7.26 -28.95
N GLY A 590 18.22 6.61 -28.78
CA GLY A 590 17.22 6.46 -29.83
C GLY A 590 16.19 7.59 -29.77
N VAL A 591 15.60 7.92 -30.91
CA VAL A 591 14.36 8.67 -31.02
C VAL A 591 13.43 7.84 -31.91
N THR A 592 12.35 7.31 -31.33
CA THR A 592 11.31 6.61 -32.09
C THR A 592 10.46 7.65 -32.82
N ALA A 593 10.57 7.70 -34.13
CA ALA A 593 9.76 8.56 -34.97
C ALA A 593 8.52 7.78 -35.46
N THR A 594 7.34 8.36 -35.26
CA THR A 594 6.06 7.79 -35.70
C THR A 594 5.41 8.77 -36.65
N GLU A 595 4.88 8.29 -37.77
CA GLU A 595 4.10 9.06 -38.74
C GLU A 595 2.74 9.41 -38.12
N GLU A 596 2.32 10.66 -38.27
CA GLU A 596 0.98 11.14 -37.86
C GLU A 596 0.19 11.40 -39.13
N GLU A 597 -0.56 10.37 -39.54
CA GLU A 597 -1.43 10.35 -40.71
C GLU A 597 -2.38 11.54 -40.69
N ASN A 598 -2.57 12.19 -41.84
CA ASN A 598 -3.39 13.40 -41.91
C ASN A 598 -4.90 13.10 -42.08
N GLU A 599 -5.30 11.84 -42.34
CA GLU A 599 -6.71 11.45 -42.30
C GLU A 599 -7.27 11.29 -40.87
N PRO A 600 -8.44 11.88 -40.56
CA PRO A 600 -8.97 11.92 -39.20
C PRO A 600 -9.52 10.55 -38.74
N ILE A 601 -8.75 9.83 -37.90
CA ILE A 601 -9.20 8.61 -37.22
C ILE A 601 -10.33 8.94 -36.23
N ARG A 602 -11.58 8.65 -36.62
CA ARG A 602 -12.79 8.85 -35.80
C ARG A 602 -12.91 7.77 -34.71
N THR A 603 -12.29 7.99 -33.55
CA THR A 603 -12.35 7.09 -32.38
C THR A 603 -13.63 7.22 -31.54
N VAL A 604 -14.32 8.37 -31.66
CA VAL A 604 -15.55 8.73 -30.94
C VAL A 604 -16.75 8.73 -31.89
N VAL A 605 -17.92 8.33 -31.39
CA VAL A 605 -19.24 8.52 -32.01
C VAL A 605 -20.05 9.50 -31.17
N TYR A 606 -20.72 10.46 -31.81
CA TYR A 606 -21.64 11.39 -31.15
C TYR A 606 -23.10 11.00 -31.39
N VAL A 607 -23.92 11.05 -30.34
CA VAL A 607 -25.35 10.72 -30.35
C VAL A 607 -26.12 11.82 -29.61
N ASP A 608 -27.09 12.45 -30.27
CA ASP A 608 -27.85 13.57 -29.70
C ASP A 608 -29.21 13.69 -30.39
N ALA A 609 -30.29 13.61 -29.63
CA ALA A 609 -31.65 13.62 -30.18
C ALA A 609 -32.03 14.99 -30.81
N ASP A 610 -31.45 16.09 -30.33
CA ASP A 610 -31.72 17.46 -30.80
C ASP A 610 -30.83 17.86 -32.01
N ALA A 611 -29.88 17.02 -32.44
CA ALA A 611 -29.00 17.30 -33.57
C ALA A 611 -29.77 17.47 -34.89
N THR A 612 -29.29 18.36 -35.77
CA THR A 612 -29.94 18.70 -37.05
C THR A 612 -29.00 18.65 -38.26
N GLY A 613 -27.81 18.07 -38.12
CA GLY A 613 -26.79 17.97 -39.17
C GLY A 613 -26.91 16.71 -40.03
N ALA A 614 -25.78 16.09 -40.35
CA ALA A 614 -25.71 14.98 -41.30
C ALA A 614 -26.21 13.62 -40.75
N ASN A 615 -26.38 13.46 -39.43
CA ASN A 615 -26.68 12.18 -38.77
C ASN A 615 -25.68 11.07 -39.20
N ASP A 616 -24.38 11.37 -39.07
CA ASP A 616 -23.24 10.47 -39.35
C ASP A 616 -22.36 10.20 -38.11
N GLY A 617 -22.74 10.74 -36.95
CA GLY A 617 -22.07 10.54 -35.67
C GLY A 617 -20.70 11.21 -35.55
N SER A 618 -20.33 12.12 -36.45
CA SER A 618 -18.97 12.67 -36.54
C SER A 618 -18.68 13.91 -35.69
N SER A 619 -19.72 14.62 -35.30
CA SER A 619 -19.65 15.83 -34.48
C SER A 619 -20.92 15.95 -33.64
N TRP A 620 -20.96 16.83 -32.63
CA TRP A 620 -22.21 17.14 -31.93
C TRP A 620 -23.29 17.77 -32.84
N ALA A 621 -22.91 18.41 -33.96
CA ALA A 621 -23.87 18.94 -34.92
C ALA A 621 -24.44 17.85 -35.85
N ASP A 622 -23.61 16.86 -36.17
CA ASP A 622 -23.89 15.76 -37.10
C ASP A 622 -24.15 14.42 -36.37
N ALA A 623 -24.42 14.49 -35.07
CA ALA A 623 -24.63 13.36 -34.19
C ALA A 623 -25.79 12.48 -34.66
N TYR A 624 -25.77 11.20 -34.30
CA TYR A 624 -26.92 10.33 -34.53
C TYR A 624 -28.08 10.73 -33.62
N ASN A 625 -29.26 10.99 -34.18
CA ASN A 625 -30.45 11.30 -33.39
C ASN A 625 -30.93 10.11 -32.52
N TYR A 626 -30.50 8.88 -32.85
CA TYR A 626 -30.88 7.66 -32.14
C TYR A 626 -29.63 6.88 -31.72
N LEU A 627 -29.57 6.48 -30.45
CA LEU A 627 -28.47 5.66 -29.91
C LEU A 627 -28.34 4.31 -30.65
N GLN A 628 -29.45 3.79 -31.18
CA GLN A 628 -29.46 2.54 -31.93
C GLN A 628 -28.65 2.61 -33.25
N ASP A 629 -28.64 3.77 -33.92
CA ASP A 629 -27.79 3.98 -35.11
C ASP A 629 -26.31 4.08 -34.72
N GLY A 630 -26.00 4.83 -33.65
CA GLY A 630 -24.63 5.00 -33.13
C GLY A 630 -23.99 3.69 -32.63
N LEU A 631 -24.79 2.81 -32.02
CA LEU A 631 -24.35 1.45 -31.65
C LEU A 631 -24.05 0.59 -32.88
N GLY A 632 -24.87 0.68 -33.93
CA GLY A 632 -24.64 -0.01 -35.20
C GLY A 632 -23.33 0.42 -35.87
N ASP A 633 -23.07 1.73 -35.89
CA ASP A 633 -21.84 2.33 -36.43
C ASP A 633 -20.59 1.90 -35.64
N ALA A 634 -20.62 1.97 -34.29
CA ALA A 634 -19.51 1.49 -33.45
C ALA A 634 -19.17 0.02 -33.73
N ASN A 635 -20.18 -0.85 -33.73
CA ASN A 635 -20.05 -2.29 -34.00
C ASN A 635 -19.53 -2.59 -35.42
N SER A 636 -19.74 -1.70 -36.39
CA SER A 636 -19.36 -1.93 -37.79
C SER A 636 -17.87 -1.74 -38.10
N THR A 637 -17.13 -1.03 -37.25
CA THR A 637 -15.74 -0.60 -37.55
C THR A 637 -14.67 -1.25 -36.68
N GLY A 638 -14.98 -1.62 -35.44
CA GLY A 638 -14.01 -2.14 -34.46
C GLY A 638 -12.94 -1.13 -33.98
N VAL A 639 -12.74 -0.01 -34.68
CA VAL A 639 -11.79 1.07 -34.33
C VAL A 639 -12.41 2.08 -33.36
N ARG A 640 -13.70 2.40 -33.50
CA ARG A 640 -14.44 3.28 -32.58
C ARG A 640 -14.46 2.68 -31.17
N LYS A 641 -14.08 3.46 -30.15
CA LYS A 641 -13.95 3.00 -28.74
C LYS A 641 -14.88 3.70 -27.76
N GLU A 642 -15.48 4.83 -28.16
CA GLU A 642 -16.35 5.62 -27.30
C GLU A 642 -17.59 6.11 -28.05
N ILE A 643 -18.75 6.01 -27.42
CA ILE A 643 -20.00 6.67 -27.84
C ILE A 643 -20.34 7.71 -26.79
N ARG A 644 -20.44 8.99 -27.18
CA ARG A 644 -20.93 10.08 -26.35
C ARG A 644 -22.39 10.34 -26.64
N VAL A 645 -23.21 10.39 -25.60
CA VAL A 645 -24.66 10.59 -25.71
C VAL A 645 -25.07 11.84 -24.94
N GLY A 646 -25.79 12.74 -25.60
CA GLY A 646 -26.30 13.98 -25.04
C GLY A 646 -27.39 13.76 -23.97
N GLY A 647 -27.82 14.85 -23.31
CA GLY A 647 -29.02 14.83 -22.49
C GLY A 647 -30.27 14.60 -23.34
N GLY A 648 -31.17 13.70 -22.91
CA GLY A 648 -32.32 13.31 -23.72
C GLY A 648 -32.93 11.97 -23.30
N ILE A 649 -34.00 11.55 -24.00
CA ILE A 649 -34.68 10.26 -23.79
C ILE A 649 -34.51 9.42 -25.06
N TYR A 650 -34.03 8.19 -24.90
CA TYR A 650 -33.74 7.26 -25.99
C TYR A 650 -34.46 5.93 -25.75
N THR A 651 -35.33 5.52 -26.67
CA THR A 651 -35.95 4.19 -26.68
C THR A 651 -35.13 3.23 -27.55
N PRO A 652 -35.03 1.93 -27.20
CA PRO A 652 -34.25 0.96 -27.97
C PRO A 652 -34.92 0.52 -29.28
N ASP A 653 -36.16 0.93 -29.50
CA ASP A 653 -36.98 0.54 -30.66
C ASP A 653 -37.02 1.61 -31.77
N SER A 654 -36.44 2.79 -31.53
CA SER A 654 -36.35 3.92 -32.47
C SER A 654 -35.00 3.99 -33.18
N ASN A 655 -35.01 4.34 -34.46
CA ASN A 655 -33.81 4.56 -35.29
C ASN A 655 -34.13 5.44 -36.51
N SER A 656 -33.10 5.81 -37.27
CA SER A 656 -33.19 6.62 -38.50
C SER A 656 -34.20 6.13 -39.56
N SER A 657 -34.54 4.83 -39.58
CA SER A 657 -35.55 4.25 -40.48
C SER A 657 -36.94 4.14 -39.84
N GLU A 658 -37.03 4.03 -38.51
CA GLU A 658 -38.27 3.90 -37.72
C GLU A 658 -38.28 4.98 -36.61
N PRO A 659 -38.51 6.26 -36.95
CA PRO A 659 -38.26 7.40 -36.05
C PRO A 659 -39.38 7.67 -35.02
N ASN A 660 -40.44 6.86 -34.98
CA ASN A 660 -41.54 6.96 -34.00
C ASN A 660 -41.63 5.67 -33.15
N GLY A 661 -40.52 4.95 -33.01
CA GLY A 661 -40.50 3.58 -32.50
C GLY A 661 -41.12 2.55 -33.45
N THR A 662 -41.04 1.30 -33.04
CA THR A 662 -41.69 0.13 -33.66
C THR A 662 -42.66 -0.58 -32.71
N GLY A 663 -42.70 -0.20 -31.43
CA GLY A 663 -43.44 -0.90 -30.36
C GLY A 663 -42.90 -2.30 -30.07
N ASN A 664 -41.68 -2.61 -30.52
CA ASN A 664 -41.11 -3.95 -30.43
C ASN A 664 -40.40 -4.17 -29.09
N ARG A 665 -41.15 -4.69 -28.12
CA ARG A 665 -40.72 -5.00 -26.74
C ARG A 665 -39.44 -5.83 -26.60
N TYR A 666 -39.01 -6.51 -27.67
CA TYR A 666 -37.79 -7.33 -27.71
C TYR A 666 -36.50 -6.55 -28.05
N LEU A 667 -36.61 -5.26 -28.38
CA LEU A 667 -35.45 -4.41 -28.67
C LEU A 667 -34.87 -3.82 -27.37
N THR A 668 -33.54 -3.73 -27.35
CA THR A 668 -32.69 -3.45 -26.18
C THR A 668 -31.37 -2.83 -26.61
N PHE A 669 -30.79 -1.95 -25.79
CA PHE A 669 -29.44 -1.44 -25.98
C PHE A 669 -28.41 -2.51 -25.58
N GLN A 670 -27.93 -3.27 -26.56
CA GLN A 670 -26.89 -4.28 -26.38
C GLN A 670 -25.51 -3.62 -26.17
N LEU A 671 -24.81 -3.99 -25.10
CA LEU A 671 -23.41 -3.59 -24.86
C LEU A 671 -22.46 -4.33 -25.81
N ILE A 672 -21.35 -3.70 -26.19
CA ILE A 672 -20.40 -4.17 -27.22
C ILE A 672 -18.99 -4.21 -26.63
N ASP A 673 -18.25 -5.29 -26.89
CA ASP A 673 -16.85 -5.43 -26.45
C ASP A 673 -15.95 -4.35 -27.08
N GLY A 674 -15.07 -3.76 -26.29
CA GLY A 674 -14.16 -2.69 -26.70
C GLY A 674 -14.82 -1.31 -26.88
N VAL A 675 -16.08 -1.13 -26.50
CA VAL A 675 -16.84 0.12 -26.64
C VAL A 675 -17.30 0.64 -25.28
N ALA A 676 -16.95 1.89 -24.98
CA ALA A 676 -17.49 2.64 -23.84
C ALA A 676 -18.65 3.53 -24.27
N ILE A 677 -19.85 3.21 -23.83
CA ILE A 677 -21.05 4.03 -24.02
C ILE A 677 -21.16 4.98 -22.83
N LYS A 678 -21.20 6.29 -23.08
CA LYS A 678 -21.13 7.34 -22.05
C LYS A 678 -22.25 8.37 -22.22
N GLY A 679 -23.17 8.42 -21.25
CA GLY A 679 -24.18 9.46 -21.10
C GLY A 679 -23.72 10.59 -20.19
N GLY A 680 -24.54 11.62 -20.05
CA GLY A 680 -24.27 12.78 -19.20
C GLY A 680 -23.59 13.96 -19.91
N TYR A 681 -23.64 14.05 -21.25
CA TYR A 681 -23.02 15.16 -21.98
C TYR A 681 -24.02 16.28 -22.30
N ALA A 682 -23.56 17.53 -22.27
CA ALA A 682 -24.35 18.71 -22.57
C ALA A 682 -24.98 18.69 -23.97
N GLY A 683 -24.24 18.20 -24.96
CA GLY A 683 -24.76 17.91 -26.28
C GLY A 683 -24.95 19.14 -27.20
N PHE A 684 -25.71 18.94 -28.26
CA PHE A 684 -25.97 19.92 -29.30
C PHE A 684 -26.67 21.18 -28.77
N GLY A 685 -26.41 22.32 -29.39
CA GLY A 685 -26.98 23.61 -29.00
C GLY A 685 -26.43 24.23 -27.70
N GLN A 686 -25.75 23.46 -26.84
CA GLN A 686 -25.17 23.98 -25.59
C GLN A 686 -23.88 24.78 -25.82
N PRO A 687 -23.50 25.69 -24.90
CA PRO A 687 -22.27 26.48 -25.02
C PRO A 687 -20.97 25.66 -24.98
N VAL A 688 -20.99 24.48 -24.34
CA VAL A 688 -19.85 23.55 -24.26
C VAL A 688 -20.37 22.11 -24.41
N PRO A 689 -20.59 21.61 -25.64
CA PRO A 689 -21.23 20.30 -25.89
C PRO A 689 -20.57 19.08 -25.21
N ASP A 690 -19.24 19.07 -25.10
CA ASP A 690 -18.48 18.01 -24.41
C ASP A 690 -18.40 18.18 -22.89
N ALA A 691 -19.06 19.18 -22.29
CA ALA A 691 -19.19 19.26 -20.84
C ALA A 691 -19.98 18.05 -20.35
N ARG A 692 -19.45 17.32 -19.36
CA ARG A 692 -20.05 16.10 -18.85
C ARG A 692 -20.40 16.21 -17.37
N ASP A 693 -21.69 16.16 -17.08
CA ASP A 693 -22.26 16.02 -15.75
C ASP A 693 -23.52 15.13 -15.85
N VAL A 694 -23.51 14.00 -15.12
CA VAL A 694 -24.56 12.97 -15.22
C VAL A 694 -25.86 13.34 -14.49
N GLU A 695 -25.85 14.39 -13.67
CA GLU A 695 -27.02 14.92 -12.96
C GLU A 695 -27.56 16.21 -13.62
N GLU A 696 -26.73 17.03 -14.27
CA GLU A 696 -27.19 18.17 -15.09
C GLU A 696 -27.71 17.71 -16.46
N TYR A 697 -26.94 16.92 -17.20
CA TYR A 697 -27.25 16.55 -18.59
C TYR A 697 -27.81 15.13 -18.72
N LYS A 698 -28.94 14.89 -18.05
CA LYS A 698 -29.50 13.54 -17.87
C LYS A 698 -29.78 12.82 -19.19
N THR A 699 -28.97 11.82 -19.49
CA THR A 699 -29.22 10.86 -20.57
C THR A 699 -30.05 9.69 -20.05
N ILE A 700 -31.25 9.53 -20.59
CA ILE A 700 -32.23 8.53 -20.16
C ILE A 700 -32.37 7.45 -21.24
N LEU A 701 -32.09 6.20 -20.87
CA LEU A 701 -32.49 5.02 -21.65
C LEU A 701 -33.86 4.59 -21.14
N SER A 702 -34.87 4.65 -22.00
CA SER A 702 -36.25 4.37 -21.61
C SER A 702 -36.77 3.09 -22.24
N GLY A 703 -37.38 2.24 -21.42
CA GLY A 703 -38.23 1.13 -21.84
C GLY A 703 -39.65 1.57 -22.17
N ASP A 704 -40.11 2.76 -21.76
CA ASP A 704 -41.38 3.33 -22.22
C ASP A 704 -41.30 3.61 -23.73
N LEU A 705 -42.09 2.86 -24.51
CA LEU A 705 -42.13 2.92 -25.97
C LEU A 705 -43.31 3.76 -26.51
N ALA A 706 -44.21 4.23 -25.64
CA ALA A 706 -45.44 4.93 -26.03
C ALA A 706 -45.50 6.38 -25.51
N GLY A 707 -44.75 6.70 -24.46
CA GLY A 707 -44.68 8.02 -23.84
C GLY A 707 -45.79 8.28 -22.82
N ASP A 708 -46.45 7.24 -22.29
CA ASP A 708 -47.59 7.37 -21.36
C ASP A 708 -47.41 6.68 -19.98
N ASP A 709 -46.18 6.28 -19.64
CA ASP A 709 -45.77 5.79 -18.30
C ASP A 709 -46.25 6.72 -17.17
N VAL A 710 -47.15 6.24 -16.31
CA VAL A 710 -47.56 6.97 -15.10
C VAL A 710 -46.48 6.88 -14.00
N GLU A 711 -46.23 8.00 -13.30
CA GLU A 711 -45.32 8.06 -12.15
C GLU A 711 -45.88 7.24 -10.96
N VAL A 712 -45.10 6.27 -10.51
CA VAL A 712 -45.49 5.36 -9.43
C VAL A 712 -44.78 5.73 -8.12
N ASN A 713 -45.58 6.01 -7.08
CA ASN A 713 -45.09 6.43 -5.77
C ASN A 713 -44.64 5.26 -4.87
N ASP A 714 -45.22 4.06 -5.06
CA ASP A 714 -44.80 2.85 -4.34
C ASP A 714 -44.30 1.78 -5.33
N PRO A 715 -43.04 1.31 -5.24
CA PRO A 715 -42.52 0.24 -6.12
C PRO A 715 -43.32 -1.06 -6.10
N CYS A 716 -44.22 -1.32 -5.13
CA CYS A 716 -45.14 -2.46 -5.25
C CYS A 716 -46.20 -2.26 -6.35
N ASP A 717 -46.66 -1.02 -6.57
CA ASP A 717 -47.74 -0.72 -7.51
C ASP A 717 -47.29 -0.84 -8.98
N LEU A 718 -45.99 -0.76 -9.26
CA LEU A 718 -45.40 -1.14 -10.55
C LEU A 718 -45.84 -2.55 -10.97
N GLN A 719 -46.13 -3.46 -10.03
CA GLN A 719 -46.59 -4.81 -10.35
C GLN A 719 -47.89 -4.85 -11.15
N THR A 720 -48.76 -3.85 -11.01
CA THR A 720 -50.12 -3.82 -11.54
C THR A 720 -50.48 -2.55 -12.32
N GLU A 721 -49.53 -1.63 -12.48
CA GLU A 721 -49.67 -0.39 -13.24
C GLU A 721 -49.96 -0.70 -14.74
N PRO A 722 -51.09 -0.24 -15.30
CA PRO A 722 -51.52 -0.61 -16.66
C PRO A 722 -50.87 0.14 -17.84
N THR A 723 -50.19 1.28 -17.64
CA THR A 723 -49.56 2.09 -18.72
C THR A 723 -48.16 1.63 -19.13
N ARG A 724 -47.76 0.43 -18.72
CA ARG A 724 -46.42 -0.16 -18.95
C ARG A 724 -46.44 -1.44 -19.79
N VAL A 725 -47.59 -1.86 -20.31
CA VAL A 725 -47.81 -3.20 -20.91
C VAL A 725 -47.11 -3.39 -22.28
N GLU A 726 -46.71 -2.29 -22.90
CA GLU A 726 -46.01 -2.14 -24.18
C GLU A 726 -44.50 -1.87 -24.01
N ASN A 727 -44.02 -1.59 -22.81
CA ASN A 727 -42.63 -1.22 -22.56
C ASN A 727 -41.64 -2.35 -22.88
N SER A 728 -40.40 -2.03 -23.27
CA SER A 728 -39.36 -3.05 -23.52
C SER A 728 -39.19 -4.01 -22.35
N TYR A 729 -39.01 -5.31 -22.64
CA TYR A 729 -38.73 -6.32 -21.62
C TYR A 729 -37.40 -6.06 -20.91
N HIS A 730 -36.39 -5.61 -21.66
CA HIS A 730 -35.09 -5.18 -21.16
C HIS A 730 -34.72 -3.86 -21.84
N VAL A 731 -34.31 -2.86 -21.08
CA VAL A 731 -33.82 -1.59 -21.68
C VAL A 731 -32.38 -1.76 -22.18
N VAL A 732 -31.55 -2.50 -21.43
CA VAL A 732 -30.13 -2.77 -21.73
C VAL A 732 -29.87 -4.28 -21.69
N THR A 733 -28.96 -4.77 -22.54
CA THR A 733 -28.47 -6.15 -22.47
C THR A 733 -26.94 -6.18 -22.37
N GLY A 734 -26.44 -6.76 -21.29
CA GLY A 734 -24.99 -6.99 -21.08
C GLY A 734 -24.53 -8.40 -21.42
N SER A 735 -25.45 -9.30 -21.76
CA SER A 735 -25.18 -10.72 -21.99
C SER A 735 -24.04 -10.97 -22.98
N GLY A 736 -23.15 -11.90 -22.62
CA GLY A 736 -22.02 -12.35 -23.44
C GLY A 736 -20.81 -11.40 -23.54
N THR A 737 -20.88 -10.18 -23.00
CA THR A 737 -19.78 -9.19 -23.08
C THR A 737 -18.61 -9.49 -22.17
N ASP A 738 -17.44 -8.91 -22.46
CA ASP A 738 -16.29 -8.87 -21.56
C ASP A 738 -16.16 -7.54 -20.78
N VAL A 739 -15.08 -7.40 -20.01
CA VAL A 739 -14.83 -6.24 -19.11
C VAL A 739 -14.57 -4.92 -19.84
N THR A 740 -14.43 -4.94 -21.17
CA THR A 740 -14.21 -3.76 -22.00
C THR A 740 -15.52 -3.17 -22.56
N GLY A 741 -16.64 -3.88 -22.44
CA GLY A 741 -17.97 -3.29 -22.61
C GLY A 741 -18.33 -2.42 -21.41
N ILE A 742 -18.35 -1.10 -21.59
CA ILE A 742 -18.55 -0.12 -20.52
C ILE A 742 -19.86 0.64 -20.73
N LEU A 743 -20.67 0.74 -19.67
CA LEU A 743 -21.85 1.62 -19.58
C LEU A 743 -21.61 2.65 -18.47
N ASP A 744 -21.63 3.94 -18.81
CA ASP A 744 -21.27 5.02 -17.89
C ASP A 744 -22.26 6.20 -17.94
N GLY A 745 -22.86 6.55 -16.80
CA GLY A 745 -23.60 7.81 -16.62
C GLY A 745 -24.99 7.88 -17.27
N PHE A 746 -25.71 6.76 -17.31
CA PHE A 746 -27.10 6.70 -17.82
C PHE A 746 -28.13 6.58 -16.70
N THR A 747 -29.34 7.08 -16.95
CA THR A 747 -30.53 6.75 -16.18
C THR A 747 -31.37 5.75 -16.98
N ILE A 748 -31.62 4.55 -16.43
CA ILE A 748 -32.31 3.44 -17.08
C ILE A 748 -33.68 3.27 -16.43
N ILE A 749 -34.77 3.42 -17.19
CA ILE A 749 -36.15 3.45 -16.67
C ILE A 749 -37.14 2.66 -17.53
N GLY A 750 -38.33 2.39 -16.98
CA GLY A 750 -39.50 1.93 -17.74
C GLY A 750 -39.50 0.45 -18.14
N GLY A 751 -38.38 -0.27 -18.05
CA GLY A 751 -38.28 -1.68 -18.46
C GLY A 751 -39.25 -2.58 -17.70
N ASN A 752 -39.95 -3.49 -18.40
CA ASN A 752 -41.04 -4.29 -17.87
C ASN A 752 -40.96 -5.76 -18.33
N ALA A 753 -40.07 -6.54 -17.70
CA ALA A 753 -39.89 -7.97 -17.94
C ALA A 753 -41.07 -8.77 -17.36
N ASN A 754 -42.21 -8.76 -18.06
CA ASN A 754 -43.50 -9.29 -17.59
C ASN A 754 -44.03 -10.51 -18.38
N ASP A 755 -43.18 -11.24 -19.11
CA ASP A 755 -43.59 -12.49 -19.77
C ASP A 755 -44.06 -13.53 -18.73
N ALA A 756 -45.23 -14.12 -18.97
CA ALA A 756 -45.85 -15.12 -18.12
C ALA A 756 -45.37 -16.56 -18.41
N VAL A 757 -44.50 -16.76 -19.41
CA VAL A 757 -43.87 -18.05 -19.70
C VAL A 757 -42.81 -18.36 -18.64
N VAL A 758 -42.96 -19.52 -17.99
CA VAL A 758 -42.00 -20.05 -17.01
C VAL A 758 -40.62 -20.20 -17.65
N ASP A 759 -39.60 -19.71 -16.94
CA ASP A 759 -38.19 -19.67 -17.35
C ASP A 759 -37.90 -18.91 -18.67
N SER A 760 -38.79 -17.99 -19.06
CA SER A 760 -38.52 -17.02 -20.13
C SER A 760 -37.52 -15.95 -19.69
N PRO A 761 -36.51 -15.59 -20.51
CA PRO A 761 -35.62 -14.46 -20.19
C PRO A 761 -36.41 -13.15 -20.06
N TYR A 762 -37.53 -13.01 -20.78
CA TYR A 762 -38.39 -11.82 -20.77
C TYR A 762 -39.27 -11.69 -19.50
N SER A 763 -39.01 -12.52 -18.47
CA SER A 763 -39.65 -12.46 -17.14
C SER A 763 -38.71 -11.91 -16.04
N VAL A 764 -37.46 -11.61 -16.38
CA VAL A 764 -36.38 -11.19 -15.49
C VAL A 764 -35.61 -9.99 -16.06
N GLY A 765 -34.93 -9.18 -15.23
CA GLY A 765 -34.00 -8.14 -15.71
C GLY A 765 -34.65 -6.98 -16.45
N GLY A 766 -35.56 -6.26 -15.79
CA GLY A 766 -36.35 -5.18 -16.40
C GLY A 766 -35.48 -4.03 -16.95
N GLY A 767 -34.65 -3.43 -16.09
CA GLY A 767 -33.69 -2.41 -16.53
C GLY A 767 -32.57 -3.01 -17.39
N MET A 768 -32.00 -4.13 -16.94
CA MET A 768 -30.94 -4.82 -17.66
C MET A 768 -30.96 -6.34 -17.48
N TYR A 769 -30.74 -7.05 -18.59
CA TYR A 769 -30.51 -8.50 -18.62
C TYR A 769 -29.03 -8.82 -18.88
N ASN A 770 -28.41 -9.62 -18.01
CA ASN A 770 -27.00 -10.00 -18.09
C ASN A 770 -26.80 -11.50 -17.85
N PHE A 771 -26.77 -12.26 -18.95
CA PHE A 771 -26.47 -13.69 -18.95
C PHE A 771 -25.06 -13.94 -19.50
N MET A 772 -24.19 -14.56 -18.70
CA MET A 772 -22.78 -14.85 -19.03
C MET A 772 -21.89 -13.65 -19.41
N GLY A 773 -22.37 -12.41 -19.26
CA GLY A 773 -21.58 -11.19 -19.51
C GLY A 773 -20.73 -10.75 -18.32
N LYS A 774 -19.77 -9.87 -18.59
CA LYS A 774 -18.85 -9.27 -17.60
C LYS A 774 -18.73 -7.74 -17.70
N PRO A 775 -19.81 -6.99 -18.02
CA PRO A 775 -19.69 -5.57 -18.33
C PRO A 775 -19.26 -4.76 -17.11
N LYS A 776 -18.64 -3.60 -17.38
CA LYS A 776 -18.35 -2.59 -16.36
C LYS A 776 -19.42 -1.50 -16.40
N ILE A 777 -20.14 -1.34 -15.30
CA ILE A 777 -21.27 -0.41 -15.16
C ILE A 777 -20.89 0.66 -14.14
N THR A 778 -20.90 1.94 -14.53
CA THR A 778 -20.44 3.04 -13.68
C THR A 778 -21.42 4.22 -13.68
N ASN A 779 -21.59 4.89 -12.55
CA ASN A 779 -22.37 6.14 -12.44
C ASN A 779 -23.83 6.05 -12.95
N CYS A 780 -24.40 4.84 -13.08
CA CYS A 780 -25.71 4.62 -13.69
C CYS A 780 -26.83 4.57 -12.64
N THR A 781 -28.02 5.07 -12.99
CA THR A 781 -29.22 5.03 -12.15
C THR A 781 -30.29 4.14 -12.78
N PHE A 782 -30.55 2.97 -12.21
CA PHE A 782 -31.67 2.11 -12.58
C PHE A 782 -32.88 2.51 -11.72
N SER A 783 -33.91 3.10 -12.35
CA SER A 783 -35.06 3.67 -11.62
C SER A 783 -36.40 3.20 -12.18
N GLY A 784 -37.30 2.72 -11.30
CA GLY A 784 -38.68 2.39 -11.68
C GLY A 784 -38.82 1.26 -12.72
N ASN A 785 -37.85 0.34 -12.77
CA ASN A 785 -37.89 -0.84 -13.65
C ASN A 785 -38.55 -2.04 -12.94
N ARG A 786 -39.09 -2.96 -13.74
CA ARG A 786 -39.89 -4.09 -13.29
C ARG A 786 -39.46 -5.41 -13.92
N ALA A 787 -39.40 -6.45 -13.09
CA ALA A 787 -39.49 -7.84 -13.50
C ALA A 787 -40.71 -8.51 -12.82
N ILE A 788 -41.31 -9.51 -13.45
CA ILE A 788 -42.35 -10.35 -12.82
C ILE A 788 -41.73 -11.45 -11.95
N ARG A 789 -40.49 -11.85 -12.23
CA ARG A 789 -39.70 -12.76 -11.40
C ARG A 789 -38.49 -12.07 -10.76
N GLU A 790 -37.37 -11.98 -11.48
CA GLU A 790 -36.06 -11.77 -10.85
C GLU A 790 -35.35 -10.53 -11.41
N GLY A 791 -34.81 -9.68 -10.53
CA GLY A 791 -33.97 -8.54 -10.94
C GLY A 791 -34.76 -7.41 -11.60
N GLY A 792 -35.45 -6.58 -10.80
CA GLY A 792 -36.24 -5.47 -11.34
C GLY A 792 -35.36 -4.44 -12.07
N GLY A 793 -34.30 -3.99 -11.41
CA GLY A 793 -33.24 -3.17 -12.02
C GLY A 793 -32.30 -3.99 -12.91
N ILE A 794 -31.58 -4.96 -12.34
CA ILE A 794 -30.65 -5.85 -13.08
C ILE A 794 -30.85 -7.32 -12.72
N TYR A 795 -30.85 -8.20 -13.73
CA TYR A 795 -30.72 -9.65 -13.56
C TYR A 795 -29.36 -10.15 -14.04
N ASN A 796 -28.64 -10.85 -13.17
CA ASN A 796 -27.33 -11.45 -13.40
C ASN A 796 -27.41 -12.98 -13.27
N TYR A 797 -26.89 -13.73 -14.25
CA TYR A 797 -26.83 -15.20 -14.20
C TYR A 797 -25.58 -15.76 -14.90
N SER A 798 -24.85 -16.66 -14.23
CA SER A 798 -23.52 -17.16 -14.64
C SER A 798 -22.55 -16.05 -15.09
N SER A 799 -22.63 -14.87 -14.46
CA SER A 799 -22.09 -13.60 -14.95
C SER A 799 -21.07 -12.96 -13.99
N VAL A 800 -20.21 -12.06 -14.48
CA VAL A 800 -19.16 -11.41 -13.65
C VAL A 800 -19.12 -9.88 -13.89
N PRO A 801 -20.21 -9.14 -13.64
CA PRO A 801 -20.22 -7.68 -13.82
C PRO A 801 -19.49 -6.95 -12.68
N SER A 802 -18.90 -5.81 -13.01
CA SER A 802 -18.36 -4.84 -12.04
C SER A 802 -19.24 -3.60 -12.02
N VAL A 803 -19.82 -3.26 -10.87
CA VAL A 803 -20.76 -2.14 -10.74
C VAL A 803 -20.24 -1.14 -9.72
N THR A 804 -19.99 0.11 -10.14
CA THR A 804 -19.37 1.15 -9.30
C THR A 804 -20.15 2.47 -9.32
N ASN A 805 -20.42 3.05 -8.15
CA ASN A 805 -21.14 4.33 -8.00
C ASN A 805 -22.53 4.35 -8.67
N CYS A 806 -23.21 3.20 -8.71
CA CYS A 806 -24.53 3.07 -9.34
C CYS A 806 -25.68 3.14 -8.32
N ARG A 807 -26.85 3.58 -8.78
CA ARG A 807 -28.06 3.79 -7.98
C ARG A 807 -29.17 2.89 -8.47
N PHE A 808 -29.89 2.25 -7.56
CA PHE A 808 -31.05 1.39 -7.82
C PHE A 808 -32.21 1.96 -7.00
N ILE A 809 -33.20 2.56 -7.66
CA ILE A 809 -34.26 3.35 -7.01
C ILE A 809 -35.64 2.84 -7.44
N GLY A 810 -36.52 2.50 -6.50
CA GLY A 810 -37.93 2.24 -6.84
C GLY A 810 -38.17 1.05 -7.79
N ASN A 811 -37.23 0.11 -7.95
CA ASN A 811 -37.40 -1.03 -8.87
C ASN A 811 -38.18 -2.18 -8.19
N SER A 812 -38.83 -3.04 -8.99
CA SER A 812 -39.83 -4.01 -8.53
C SER A 812 -39.63 -5.42 -9.09
N ALA A 813 -39.67 -6.45 -8.24
CA ALA A 813 -39.53 -7.87 -8.62
C ALA A 813 -40.36 -8.82 -7.74
N GLN A 814 -40.30 -10.12 -8.02
CA GLN A 814 -40.61 -11.18 -7.04
C GLN A 814 -39.39 -11.38 -6.12
N ASN A 815 -38.20 -11.52 -6.71
CA ASN A 815 -36.92 -11.62 -6.01
C ASN A 815 -35.89 -10.63 -6.57
N GLY A 816 -35.19 -9.89 -5.72
CA GLY A 816 -34.16 -8.93 -6.13
C GLY A 816 -34.75 -7.68 -6.79
N GLY A 817 -35.42 -6.84 -6.00
CA GLY A 817 -36.13 -5.65 -6.50
C GLY A 817 -35.22 -4.70 -7.28
N GLY A 818 -34.12 -4.27 -6.66
CA GLY A 818 -33.05 -3.53 -7.34
C GLY A 818 -32.16 -4.43 -8.21
N MET A 819 -31.72 -5.57 -7.68
CA MET A 819 -30.85 -6.51 -8.40
C MET A 819 -31.06 -7.97 -7.98
N TYR A 820 -30.92 -8.90 -8.91
CA TYR A 820 -30.83 -10.34 -8.66
C TYR A 820 -29.51 -10.89 -9.19
N ASN A 821 -28.80 -11.68 -8.38
CA ASN A 821 -27.56 -12.37 -8.73
C ASN A 821 -27.72 -13.89 -8.56
N GLY A 822 -28.03 -14.59 -9.66
CA GLY A 822 -28.27 -16.02 -9.70
C GLY A 822 -27.02 -16.89 -9.74
N GLU A 823 -27.22 -18.22 -9.74
CA GLU A 823 -26.16 -19.23 -9.63
C GLU A 823 -24.95 -18.98 -10.56
N TYR A 824 -23.77 -19.37 -10.06
CA TYR A 824 -22.46 -19.24 -10.73
C TYR A 824 -22.05 -17.81 -11.15
N SER A 825 -22.75 -16.78 -10.69
CA SER A 825 -22.37 -15.38 -10.88
C SER A 825 -21.43 -14.90 -9.78
N SER A 826 -20.45 -14.05 -10.11
CA SER A 826 -19.54 -13.42 -9.17
C SER A 826 -19.64 -11.90 -9.30
N LEU A 827 -20.37 -11.28 -8.38
CA LEU A 827 -20.72 -9.86 -8.41
C LEU A 827 -19.74 -9.04 -7.56
N THR A 828 -19.28 -7.91 -8.08
CA THR A 828 -18.58 -6.88 -7.28
C THR A 828 -19.36 -5.57 -7.33
N LEU A 829 -19.79 -5.09 -6.15
CA LEU A 829 -20.44 -3.78 -5.98
C LEU A 829 -19.53 -2.85 -5.19
N THR A 830 -19.37 -1.60 -5.65
CA THR A 830 -18.54 -0.59 -4.97
C THR A 830 -19.22 0.78 -4.99
N LYS A 831 -19.43 1.40 -3.82
CA LYS A 831 -20.09 2.72 -3.69
C LYS A 831 -21.52 2.77 -4.27
N CYS A 832 -22.21 1.63 -4.33
CA CYS A 832 -23.56 1.50 -4.91
C CYS A 832 -24.68 1.76 -3.89
N ARG A 833 -25.82 2.29 -4.35
CA ARG A 833 -26.96 2.67 -3.49
C ARG A 833 -28.28 2.01 -3.93
N PHE A 834 -28.88 1.20 -3.08
CA PHE A 834 -30.20 0.59 -3.25
C PHE A 834 -31.21 1.32 -2.36
N ILE A 835 -32.11 2.08 -2.97
CA ILE A 835 -33.01 3.02 -2.30
C ILE A 835 -34.46 2.67 -2.63
N VAL A 836 -35.26 2.28 -1.64
CA VAL A 836 -36.72 2.05 -1.75
C VAL A 836 -37.08 1.15 -2.95
N ASN A 837 -36.38 0.03 -3.13
CA ASN A 837 -36.77 -1.03 -4.07
C ASN A 837 -37.69 -2.06 -3.37
N TRP A 838 -38.45 -2.84 -4.14
CA TRP A 838 -39.43 -3.81 -3.62
C TRP A 838 -39.34 -5.20 -4.26
N ALA A 839 -39.48 -6.24 -3.47
CA ALA A 839 -39.54 -7.63 -3.93
C ALA A 839 -40.62 -8.44 -3.21
N SER A 840 -41.56 -9.07 -3.92
CA SER A 840 -42.70 -9.74 -3.27
C SER A 840 -42.33 -10.91 -2.34
N GLU A 841 -41.17 -11.55 -2.58
CA GLU A 841 -40.67 -12.69 -1.80
C GLU A 841 -39.35 -12.37 -1.10
N GLY A 842 -38.31 -11.97 -1.85
CA GLY A 842 -36.95 -11.93 -1.32
C GLY A 842 -36.07 -10.82 -1.87
N GLY A 843 -35.31 -10.16 -0.99
CA GLY A 843 -34.24 -9.25 -1.40
C GLY A 843 -34.77 -7.96 -2.02
N GLY A 844 -35.32 -7.07 -1.20
CA GLY A 844 -35.95 -5.83 -1.67
C GLY A 844 -34.96 -4.97 -2.45
N GLY A 845 -33.78 -4.72 -1.88
CA GLY A 845 -32.65 -4.13 -2.58
C GLY A 845 -31.98 -5.13 -3.52
N MET A 846 -31.47 -6.25 -2.98
CA MET A 846 -30.76 -7.28 -3.76
C MET A 846 -31.07 -8.71 -3.29
N PHE A 847 -31.13 -9.65 -4.23
CA PHE A 847 -31.17 -11.09 -3.97
C PHE A 847 -29.90 -11.76 -4.55
N GLY A 848 -29.32 -12.71 -3.82
CA GLY A 848 -28.08 -13.40 -4.19
C GLY A 848 -26.85 -12.88 -3.44
N GLY A 849 -25.70 -13.49 -3.72
CA GLY A 849 -24.40 -13.12 -3.13
C GLY A 849 -23.59 -12.13 -3.98
N GLY A 850 -22.50 -11.60 -3.41
CA GLY A 850 -21.47 -10.81 -4.08
C GLY A 850 -20.53 -10.14 -3.07
N LYS A 851 -19.37 -9.64 -3.54
CA LYS A 851 -18.51 -8.78 -2.72
C LYS A 851 -19.05 -7.34 -2.77
N LEU A 852 -19.47 -6.83 -1.62
CA LEU A 852 -20.03 -5.48 -1.46
C LEU A 852 -19.06 -4.60 -0.67
N THR A 853 -18.79 -3.39 -1.18
CA THR A 853 -17.92 -2.40 -0.52
C THR A 853 -18.48 -0.98 -0.64
N ASP A 854 -18.49 -0.19 0.43
CA ASP A 854 -19.09 1.16 0.49
C ASP A 854 -20.56 1.22 0.03
N CYS A 855 -21.33 0.13 0.17
CA CYS A 855 -22.68 0.02 -0.38
C CYS A 855 -23.77 0.40 0.62
N ILE A 856 -24.84 1.05 0.14
CA ILE A 856 -25.93 1.58 0.98
C ILE A 856 -27.27 0.97 0.56
N PHE A 857 -27.90 0.24 1.46
CA PHE A 857 -29.25 -0.29 1.32
C PHE A 857 -30.19 0.48 2.25
N SER A 858 -31.14 1.24 1.71
CA SER A 858 -32.08 2.00 2.55
C SER A 858 -33.52 2.02 2.04
N GLY A 859 -34.47 1.89 2.96
CA GLY A 859 -35.91 1.95 2.68
C GLY A 859 -36.45 0.81 1.80
N ASN A 860 -35.64 -0.20 1.48
CA ASN A 860 -36.05 -1.32 0.61
C ASN A 860 -37.00 -2.26 1.35
N ARG A 861 -37.90 -2.93 0.63
CA ARG A 861 -39.00 -3.72 1.19
C ARG A 861 -39.12 -5.10 0.55
N SER A 862 -39.36 -6.16 1.33
CA SER A 862 -39.64 -7.49 0.77
C SER A 862 -40.40 -8.42 1.72
N GLY A 863 -40.71 -9.65 1.27
CA GLY A 863 -41.15 -10.72 2.16
C GLY A 863 -40.04 -11.16 3.15
N ARG A 864 -38.80 -11.33 2.66
CA ARG A 864 -37.61 -11.74 3.42
C ARG A 864 -36.35 -11.05 2.91
N GLY A 865 -35.53 -10.50 3.79
CA GLY A 865 -34.34 -9.75 3.37
C GLY A 865 -34.76 -8.42 2.76
N GLY A 866 -35.14 -7.45 3.60
CA GLY A 866 -35.62 -6.15 3.12
C GLY A 866 -34.56 -5.42 2.32
N GLY A 867 -33.33 -5.33 2.87
CA GLY A 867 -32.15 -4.89 2.14
C GLY A 867 -31.62 -5.97 1.19
N VAL A 868 -31.11 -7.07 1.75
CA VAL A 868 -30.49 -8.19 1.00
C VAL A 868 -31.05 -9.55 1.43
N ASN A 869 -31.20 -10.47 0.47
CA ASN A 869 -31.53 -11.88 0.69
C ASN A 869 -30.43 -12.77 0.06
N GLY A 870 -29.68 -13.49 0.89
CA GLY A 870 -28.39 -14.09 0.57
C GLY A 870 -27.27 -13.56 1.49
N GLY A 871 -26.06 -14.13 1.38
CA GLY A 871 -24.94 -13.77 2.25
C GLY A 871 -23.57 -14.04 1.65
N GLU A 872 -22.78 -12.98 1.51
CA GLU A 872 -21.36 -12.96 1.10
C GLU A 872 -20.65 -11.79 1.83
N THR A 873 -19.43 -11.44 1.44
CA THR A 873 -18.58 -10.45 2.11
C THR A 873 -19.08 -9.01 1.98
N LEU A 874 -19.42 -8.41 3.12
CA LEU A 874 -19.81 -7.02 3.29
C LEU A 874 -18.70 -6.25 4.03
N ILE A 875 -18.18 -5.21 3.40
CA ILE A 875 -17.19 -4.30 4.01
C ILE A 875 -17.72 -2.88 3.84
N TYR A 876 -17.70 -2.04 4.88
CA TYR A 876 -18.19 -0.66 4.78
C TYR A 876 -19.61 -0.54 4.21
N CYS A 877 -20.57 -1.34 4.69
CA CYS A 877 -21.95 -1.29 4.18
C CYS A 877 -22.95 -0.71 5.19
N ILE A 878 -23.87 0.13 4.71
CA ILE A 878 -24.98 0.68 5.49
C ILE A 878 -26.28 -0.04 5.11
N PHE A 879 -27.03 -0.49 6.11
CA PHE A 879 -28.39 -1.00 5.99
C PHE A 879 -29.29 -0.14 6.90
N SER A 880 -30.09 0.77 6.33
CA SER A 880 -30.89 1.73 7.12
C SER A 880 -32.37 1.76 6.72
N GLY A 881 -33.27 1.41 7.64
CA GLY A 881 -34.73 1.53 7.42
C GLY A 881 -35.31 0.53 6.42
N ASN A 882 -34.64 -0.61 6.17
CA ASN A 882 -35.16 -1.65 5.29
C ASN A 882 -36.16 -2.55 6.03
N ARG A 883 -37.13 -3.13 5.30
CA ARG A 883 -38.26 -3.85 5.89
C ARG A 883 -38.50 -5.22 5.25
N ALA A 884 -38.64 -6.25 6.07
CA ALA A 884 -39.14 -7.56 5.68
C ALA A 884 -40.51 -7.83 6.32
N ASP A 885 -41.48 -8.36 5.57
CA ASP A 885 -42.78 -8.75 6.11
C ASP A 885 -42.70 -9.99 7.02
N ILE A 886 -41.64 -10.81 6.88
CA ILE A 886 -41.41 -12.03 7.68
C ILE A 886 -40.07 -11.96 8.41
N TYR A 887 -38.95 -12.14 7.70
CA TYR A 887 -37.62 -12.35 8.30
C TYR A 887 -36.53 -11.48 7.68
N GLY A 888 -35.58 -10.99 8.49
CA GLY A 888 -34.37 -10.32 7.99
C GLY A 888 -34.65 -8.94 7.42
N GLY A 889 -34.90 -7.94 8.26
CA GLY A 889 -35.21 -6.57 7.80
C GLY A 889 -34.06 -5.96 6.98
N GLY A 890 -32.84 -6.00 7.52
CA GLY A 890 -31.61 -5.66 6.80
C GLY A 890 -31.18 -6.80 5.87
N ILE A 891 -30.85 -7.97 6.45
CA ILE A 891 -30.38 -9.17 5.74
C ILE A 891 -31.15 -10.42 6.17
N TYR A 892 -31.48 -11.27 5.19
CA TYR A 892 -31.94 -12.64 5.39
C TYR A 892 -30.98 -13.64 4.74
N GLY A 893 -30.49 -14.62 5.49
CA GLY A 893 -29.80 -15.79 4.93
C GLY A 893 -28.26 -15.70 4.91
N CYS A 894 -27.64 -15.41 6.06
CA CYS A 894 -26.19 -15.55 6.21
C CYS A 894 -25.78 -17.01 6.42
N TYR A 895 -25.08 -17.60 5.46
CA TYR A 895 -24.48 -18.94 5.56
C TYR A 895 -23.12 -18.92 6.28
N SER A 896 -22.54 -20.10 6.52
CA SER A 896 -21.40 -20.42 7.41
C SER A 896 -20.08 -19.64 7.27
N GLY A 897 -19.96 -18.75 6.29
CA GLY A 897 -18.75 -17.97 6.00
C GLY A 897 -19.00 -16.53 5.56
N ALA A 898 -20.21 -15.97 5.76
CA ALA A 898 -20.45 -14.56 5.47
C ALA A 898 -19.65 -13.65 6.42
N ILE A 899 -18.91 -12.69 5.86
CA ILE A 899 -18.03 -11.76 6.59
C ILE A 899 -18.67 -10.37 6.56
N VAL A 900 -18.78 -9.73 7.72
CA VAL A 900 -19.37 -8.39 7.89
C VAL A 900 -18.39 -7.52 8.69
N VAL A 901 -17.75 -6.56 8.04
CA VAL A 901 -16.69 -5.72 8.63
C VAL A 901 -16.96 -4.23 8.42
N ASN A 902 -16.80 -3.43 9.48
CA ASN A 902 -16.99 -1.98 9.46
C ASN A 902 -18.38 -1.58 8.89
N CYS A 903 -19.44 -2.31 9.24
CA CYS A 903 -20.79 -2.11 8.71
C CYS A 903 -21.74 -1.43 9.72
N THR A 904 -22.89 -0.95 9.26
CA THR A 904 -23.89 -0.29 10.13
C THR A 904 -25.30 -0.68 9.74
N PHE A 905 -26.01 -1.34 10.65
CA PHE A 905 -27.39 -1.78 10.53
C PHE A 905 -28.26 -0.96 11.48
N ARG A 906 -29.15 -0.13 10.95
CA ARG A 906 -30.03 0.74 11.75
C ARG A 906 -31.48 0.69 11.29
N ASP A 907 -32.42 0.73 12.25
CA ASP A 907 -33.85 0.98 11.99
C ASP A 907 -34.50 -0.03 11.01
N ASN A 908 -33.87 -1.19 10.80
CA ASN A 908 -34.39 -2.23 9.93
C ASN A 908 -35.43 -3.08 10.68
N TRP A 909 -36.50 -3.46 10.00
CA TRP A 909 -37.67 -4.09 10.61
C TRP A 909 -38.03 -5.43 9.96
N ALA A 910 -38.31 -6.44 10.77
CA ALA A 910 -38.90 -7.71 10.34
C ALA A 910 -40.27 -7.93 11.02
N GLY A 911 -41.17 -8.69 10.37
CA GLY A 911 -42.49 -8.99 10.92
C GLY A 911 -42.50 -10.09 11.99
N GLU A 912 -41.56 -11.03 11.93
CA GLU A 912 -41.41 -12.14 12.88
C GLU A 912 -40.05 -12.12 13.58
N GLU A 913 -38.93 -12.14 12.85
CA GLU A 913 -37.58 -12.37 13.41
C GLU A 913 -36.46 -11.66 12.61
N GLY A 914 -35.40 -11.25 13.29
CA GLY A 914 -34.15 -10.72 12.73
C GLY A 914 -34.34 -9.37 12.04
N GLY A 915 -34.53 -8.30 12.82
CA GLY A 915 -34.68 -6.95 12.30
C GLY A 915 -33.46 -6.47 11.52
N GLY A 916 -32.27 -6.56 12.12
CA GLY A 916 -31.02 -6.27 11.43
C GLY A 916 -30.60 -7.43 10.52
N ILE A 917 -30.32 -8.59 11.10
CA ILE A 917 -29.87 -9.80 10.41
C ILE A 917 -30.68 -11.02 10.88
N TRP A 918 -31.08 -11.89 9.94
CA TRP A 918 -31.62 -13.23 10.22
C TRP A 918 -30.74 -14.31 9.59
N ASN A 919 -30.35 -15.32 10.37
CA ASN A 919 -29.54 -16.46 9.91
C ASN A 919 -29.92 -17.79 10.58
N ASP A 920 -29.60 -18.90 9.93
CA ASP A 920 -29.87 -20.26 10.43
C ASP A 920 -28.63 -21.18 10.31
N GLU A 921 -28.58 -22.23 11.13
CA GLU A 921 -27.56 -23.29 11.35
C GLU A 921 -26.10 -22.83 11.60
N SER A 922 -25.61 -21.80 10.93
CA SER A 922 -24.22 -21.33 10.97
C SER A 922 -24.12 -19.85 10.58
N GLY A 923 -24.04 -18.96 11.57
CA GLY A 923 -24.11 -17.51 11.35
C GLY A 923 -22.83 -16.82 10.87
N PRO A 924 -22.95 -15.52 10.52
CA PRO A 924 -21.86 -14.72 9.98
C PRO A 924 -20.78 -14.44 11.01
N LEU A 925 -19.60 -14.04 10.52
CA LEU A 925 -18.57 -13.35 11.31
C LEU A 925 -18.81 -11.84 11.19
N ILE A 926 -19.09 -11.18 12.31
CA ILE A 926 -19.34 -9.74 12.40
C ILE A 926 -18.25 -9.09 13.25
N THR A 927 -17.53 -8.14 12.67
CA THR A 927 -16.46 -7.39 13.35
C THR A 927 -16.61 -5.88 13.08
N ASN A 928 -16.23 -5.04 14.05
CA ASN A 928 -16.23 -3.57 13.97
C ASN A 928 -17.57 -2.98 13.48
N SER A 929 -18.70 -3.63 13.72
CA SER A 929 -19.98 -3.23 13.13
C SER A 929 -20.95 -2.72 14.18
N ILE A 930 -21.89 -1.86 13.77
CA ILE A 930 -22.94 -1.33 14.65
C ILE A 930 -24.28 -1.92 14.25
N LEU A 931 -25.03 -2.48 15.19
CA LEU A 931 -26.41 -2.95 15.00
C LEU A 931 -27.32 -2.35 16.06
N TRP A 932 -28.09 -1.32 15.67
CA TRP A 932 -28.80 -0.45 16.62
C TRP A 932 -30.20 -0.03 16.15
N ASP A 933 -31.19 -0.02 17.05
CA ASP A 933 -32.61 0.29 16.79
C ASP A 933 -33.29 -0.60 15.71
N ASN A 934 -32.73 -1.76 15.36
CA ASN A 934 -33.43 -2.73 14.51
C ASN A 934 -34.47 -3.52 15.33
N ALA A 935 -35.56 -3.97 14.70
CA ALA A 935 -36.69 -4.62 15.37
C ALA A 935 -37.21 -5.86 14.61
N PRO A 936 -37.62 -6.95 15.27
CA PRO A 936 -37.77 -7.09 16.72
C PRO A 936 -36.44 -7.22 17.49
N GLU A 937 -35.38 -7.68 16.84
CA GLU A 937 -34.02 -7.70 17.40
C GLU A 937 -32.92 -7.40 16.36
N GLN A 938 -31.70 -7.12 16.85
CA GLN A 938 -30.54 -6.80 16.02
C GLN A 938 -30.10 -7.98 15.14
N ILE A 939 -30.02 -9.17 15.74
CA ILE A 939 -29.61 -10.41 15.11
C ILE A 939 -30.52 -11.53 15.62
N PHE A 940 -31.05 -12.33 14.70
CA PHE A 940 -31.64 -13.62 14.98
C PHE A 940 -30.79 -14.73 14.36
N GLY A 941 -30.36 -15.69 15.17
CA GLY A 941 -29.53 -16.81 14.73
C GLY A 941 -28.20 -16.96 15.47
N SER A 942 -27.28 -17.72 14.87
CA SER A 942 -26.01 -18.17 15.45
C SER A 942 -24.78 -17.34 15.06
N ALA A 943 -24.91 -16.00 14.97
CA ALA A 943 -23.81 -15.11 14.57
C ALA A 943 -22.64 -15.09 15.57
N LYS A 944 -21.41 -15.04 15.03
CA LYS A 944 -20.18 -14.77 15.78
C LYS A 944 -19.88 -13.27 15.68
N VAL A 945 -19.89 -12.57 16.80
CA VAL A 945 -19.72 -11.11 16.83
C VAL A 945 -18.53 -10.75 17.73
N SER A 946 -17.65 -9.88 17.26
CA SER A 946 -16.50 -9.37 18.03
C SER A 946 -16.27 -7.89 17.76
N TYR A 947 -15.78 -7.15 18.75
CA TYR A 947 -15.40 -5.73 18.65
C TYR A 947 -16.49 -4.84 18.00
N SER A 948 -17.75 -5.15 18.27
CA SER A 948 -18.92 -4.56 17.61
C SER A 948 -19.91 -4.03 18.65
N ASP A 949 -20.69 -3.02 18.28
CA ASP A 949 -21.77 -2.49 19.11
C ASP A 949 -23.10 -3.12 18.71
N VAL A 950 -23.79 -3.74 19.66
CA VAL A 950 -25.05 -4.46 19.42
C VAL A 950 -26.04 -4.13 20.52
N GLN A 951 -27.12 -3.43 20.18
CA GLN A 951 -28.15 -3.00 21.12
C GLN A 951 -28.78 -4.19 21.86
N GLY A 952 -28.73 -4.16 23.20
CA GLY A 952 -29.15 -5.25 24.09
C GLY A 952 -28.07 -6.30 24.38
N GLY A 953 -26.88 -6.14 23.79
CA GLY A 953 -25.68 -6.95 24.02
C GLY A 953 -25.62 -8.25 23.19
N TRP A 954 -24.41 -8.61 22.77
CA TRP A 954 -24.12 -9.91 22.15
C TRP A 954 -22.85 -10.55 22.68
N LEU A 955 -22.88 -11.87 22.92
CA LEU A 955 -21.75 -12.61 23.48
C LEU A 955 -20.61 -12.72 22.47
N GLY A 956 -19.44 -12.22 22.86
CA GLY A 956 -18.22 -12.25 22.04
C GLY A 956 -17.07 -11.46 22.68
N THR A 957 -15.96 -11.32 21.95
CA THR A 957 -14.78 -10.56 22.39
C THR A 957 -15.06 -9.06 22.26
N ASP A 958 -14.95 -8.31 23.36
CA ASP A 958 -15.00 -6.84 23.42
C ASP A 958 -16.14 -6.18 22.62
N ASN A 959 -17.31 -6.84 22.55
CA ASN A 959 -18.54 -6.20 22.09
C ASN A 959 -19.03 -5.19 23.13
N ILE A 960 -19.68 -4.12 22.66
CA ILE A 960 -20.33 -3.12 23.49
C ILE A 960 -21.85 -3.09 23.26
N ASP A 961 -22.55 -2.44 24.18
CA ASP A 961 -24.00 -2.18 24.16
C ASP A 961 -24.22 -0.78 24.75
N ALA A 962 -24.01 0.23 23.91
CA ALA A 962 -24.12 1.64 24.31
C ALA A 962 -24.47 2.52 23.11
N ASP A 963 -25.31 3.55 23.32
CA ASP A 963 -25.78 4.44 22.24
C ASP A 963 -24.61 4.91 21.35
N PRO A 964 -24.59 4.56 20.04
CA PRO A 964 -23.55 4.96 19.10
C PRO A 964 -23.34 6.46 19.01
N CYS A 965 -24.29 7.26 19.49
CA CYS A 965 -24.27 8.71 19.42
C CYS A 965 -24.06 9.19 17.98
N PHE A 966 -24.73 8.58 16.99
CA PHE A 966 -24.69 9.01 15.59
C PHE A 966 -25.07 10.49 15.44
N ALA A 967 -24.47 11.18 14.48
CA ALA A 967 -24.66 12.62 14.26
C ALA A 967 -26.11 13.00 13.89
N ASP A 968 -26.56 12.57 12.70
CA ASP A 968 -27.95 12.67 12.24
C ASP A 968 -28.32 11.38 11.47
N PRO A 969 -28.64 10.28 12.17
CA PRO A 969 -29.03 9.04 11.52
C PRO A 969 -30.39 9.14 10.80
N GLY A 970 -31.16 10.24 10.98
CA GLY A 970 -32.38 10.50 10.21
C GLY A 970 -32.10 11.12 8.84
N GLY A 971 -31.08 11.99 8.75
CA GLY A 971 -30.51 12.47 7.51
C GLY A 971 -29.58 11.47 6.81
N GLY A 972 -29.25 10.36 7.47
CA GLY A 972 -28.33 9.33 6.97
C GLY A 972 -26.85 9.62 7.26
N ASP A 973 -26.56 10.48 8.23
CA ASP A 973 -25.22 10.79 8.70
C ASP A 973 -24.85 9.89 9.90
N PHE A 974 -24.06 8.86 9.60
CA PHE A 974 -23.65 7.79 10.52
C PHE A 974 -22.26 7.97 11.13
N HIS A 975 -21.62 9.14 11.01
CA HIS A 975 -20.40 9.38 11.79
C HIS A 975 -20.77 9.51 13.27
N LEU A 976 -19.81 9.20 14.13
CA LEU A 976 -19.97 9.16 15.58
C LEU A 976 -19.78 10.58 16.14
N LYS A 977 -20.62 11.03 17.06
CA LYS A 977 -20.41 12.35 17.69
C LYS A 977 -19.09 12.40 18.45
N SER A 978 -18.38 13.52 18.34
CA SER A 978 -17.05 13.71 18.94
C SER A 978 -16.83 15.15 19.43
N GLN A 979 -16.38 15.31 20.68
CA GLN A 979 -16.07 16.63 21.23
C GLN A 979 -14.80 17.26 20.63
N PRO A 980 -13.72 16.51 20.36
CA PRO A 980 -12.56 17.06 19.64
C PRO A 980 -12.86 17.31 18.15
N GLY A 981 -13.66 16.45 17.53
CA GLY A 981 -14.37 16.76 16.29
C GLY A 981 -14.76 15.54 15.45
N ARG A 982 -15.78 15.75 14.61
CA ARG A 982 -16.34 14.79 13.67
C ARG A 982 -16.41 15.42 12.28
N TRP A 983 -16.19 14.65 11.23
CA TRP A 983 -16.43 15.11 9.86
C TRP A 983 -17.93 15.32 9.60
N ASP A 984 -18.32 16.52 9.20
CA ASP A 984 -19.64 16.81 8.62
C ASP A 984 -19.55 16.81 7.09
N SER A 985 -20.20 15.82 6.48
CA SER A 985 -20.27 15.67 5.03
C SER A 985 -21.09 16.75 4.33
N GLN A 986 -21.95 17.51 5.02
CA GLN A 986 -22.76 18.57 4.41
C GLN A 986 -22.00 19.89 4.27
N SER A 987 -21.31 20.34 5.31
CA SER A 987 -20.46 21.55 5.26
C SER A 987 -19.02 21.29 4.79
N GLN A 988 -18.63 20.01 4.66
CA GLN A 988 -17.28 19.55 4.31
C GLN A 988 -16.24 20.10 5.31
N ARG A 989 -16.50 19.92 6.61
CA ARG A 989 -15.69 20.46 7.71
C ARG A 989 -15.71 19.58 8.95
N TRP A 990 -14.70 19.74 9.79
CA TRP A 990 -14.67 19.21 11.14
C TRP A 990 -15.56 20.05 12.08
N VAL A 991 -16.46 19.39 12.82
CA VAL A 991 -17.43 20.00 13.75
C VAL A 991 -17.29 19.35 15.13
N GLN A 992 -17.33 20.16 16.19
CA GLN A 992 -17.24 19.69 17.57
C GLN A 992 -18.64 19.49 18.19
N ASP A 993 -18.89 18.28 18.70
CA ASP A 993 -20.12 17.91 19.41
C ASP A 993 -20.04 18.19 20.92
N SER A 994 -21.17 18.06 21.61
CA SER A 994 -21.23 18.12 23.08
C SER A 994 -20.99 16.77 23.78
N VAL A 995 -20.72 15.70 23.03
CA VAL A 995 -20.55 14.33 23.52
C VAL A 995 -19.60 13.57 22.59
N THR A 996 -18.82 12.65 23.14
CA THR A 996 -17.98 11.72 22.38
C THR A 996 -18.58 10.32 22.48
N SER A 997 -18.73 9.64 21.35
CA SER A 997 -19.34 8.32 21.24
C SER A 997 -18.55 7.22 21.95
N PRO A 998 -19.21 6.21 22.56
CA PRO A 998 -18.56 5.02 23.10
C PRO A 998 -18.04 4.06 22.01
N CYS A 999 -18.43 4.25 20.75
CA CYS A 999 -17.92 3.48 19.59
C CYS A 999 -16.56 3.97 19.09
N ILE A 1000 -16.08 5.11 19.61
CA ILE A 1000 -14.77 5.67 19.23
C ILE A 1000 -13.66 4.89 19.93
N ASP A 1001 -12.59 4.56 19.20
CA ASP A 1001 -11.46 3.70 19.59
C ASP A 1001 -11.86 2.29 20.09
N ALA A 1002 -13.03 1.76 19.72
CA ALA A 1002 -13.60 0.57 20.33
C ALA A 1002 -13.54 -0.73 19.48
N GLY A 1003 -13.13 -0.66 18.21
CA GLY A 1003 -13.09 -1.79 17.27
C GLY A 1003 -11.95 -2.80 17.53
N ASP A 1004 -11.65 -3.66 16.58
CA ASP A 1004 -10.63 -4.71 16.72
C ASP A 1004 -9.23 -4.08 16.82
N PRO A 1005 -8.45 -4.34 17.89
CA PRO A 1005 -7.07 -3.86 18.01
C PRO A 1005 -6.13 -4.29 16.88
N ASN A 1006 -6.50 -5.31 16.10
CA ASN A 1006 -5.76 -5.80 14.93
C ASN A 1006 -6.23 -5.19 13.61
N SER A 1007 -7.34 -4.44 13.60
CA SER A 1007 -7.80 -3.71 12.41
C SER A 1007 -6.97 -2.45 12.20
N ASN A 1008 -6.74 -2.11 10.93
CA ASN A 1008 -5.94 -0.94 10.60
C ASN A 1008 -6.76 0.34 10.84
N TRP A 1009 -6.23 1.19 11.73
CA TRP A 1009 -6.82 2.46 12.15
C TRP A 1009 -6.08 3.68 11.57
N ARG A 1010 -4.96 3.51 10.87
CA ARG A 1010 -4.07 4.64 10.53
C ARG A 1010 -4.65 5.65 9.55
N ALA A 1011 -5.69 5.26 8.82
CA ALA A 1011 -6.43 6.20 7.99
C ALA A 1011 -7.21 7.25 8.82
N GLU A 1012 -7.37 7.08 10.14
CA GLU A 1012 -8.11 8.00 10.99
C GLU A 1012 -7.24 9.22 11.42
N LEU A 1013 -7.79 10.43 11.37
CA LEU A 1013 -7.06 11.65 11.77
C LEU A 1013 -6.99 11.84 13.30
N TRP A 1014 -5.96 12.54 13.77
CA TRP A 1014 -5.78 12.92 15.18
C TRP A 1014 -6.81 13.95 15.67
N PRO A 1015 -7.25 13.96 16.95
CA PRO A 1015 -6.92 12.99 17.99
C PRO A 1015 -7.55 11.62 17.77
N HIS A 1016 -6.84 10.56 18.13
CA HIS A 1016 -7.29 9.17 17.98
C HIS A 1016 -6.64 8.30 19.05
N GLY A 1017 -7.26 7.19 19.45
CA GLY A 1017 -6.75 6.29 20.49
C GLY A 1017 -5.75 5.24 20.01
N GLY A 1018 -5.42 5.19 18.71
CA GLY A 1018 -4.55 4.15 18.14
C GLY A 1018 -5.25 2.78 18.03
N ARG A 1019 -6.57 2.80 17.88
CA ARG A 1019 -7.47 1.65 17.74
C ARG A 1019 -8.65 2.08 16.87
N VAL A 1020 -9.15 1.20 16.01
CA VAL A 1020 -10.14 1.59 14.99
C VAL A 1020 -11.50 1.97 15.62
N ASN A 1021 -12.18 2.95 15.05
CA ASN A 1021 -13.57 3.25 15.39
C ASN A 1021 -14.51 2.10 14.94
N ILE A 1022 -15.60 1.85 15.69
CA ILE A 1022 -16.62 0.88 15.27
C ILE A 1022 -17.54 1.53 14.22
N GLY A 1023 -17.87 0.82 13.14
CA GLY A 1023 -18.88 1.18 12.15
C GLY A 1023 -18.32 1.63 10.79
N ILE A 1024 -19.20 2.21 9.98
CA ILE A 1024 -19.00 2.56 8.56
C ILE A 1024 -17.81 3.50 8.26
N TYR A 1025 -17.34 4.26 9.26
CA TYR A 1025 -16.23 5.19 9.14
C TYR A 1025 -14.95 4.74 9.87
N GLY A 1026 -14.92 3.56 10.50
CA GLY A 1026 -13.70 3.04 11.13
C GLY A 1026 -12.60 2.76 10.11
N GLY A 1027 -11.40 3.27 10.33
CA GLY A 1027 -10.27 3.12 9.41
C GLY A 1027 -10.43 3.93 8.12
N LYS A 1028 -10.90 5.18 8.23
CA LYS A 1028 -11.04 6.15 7.13
C LYS A 1028 -10.67 7.58 7.57
N THR A 1029 -10.30 8.45 6.64
CA THR A 1029 -9.94 9.86 6.93
C THR A 1029 -11.10 10.71 7.42
N GLU A 1030 -12.35 10.30 7.18
CA GLU A 1030 -13.55 10.93 7.74
C GLU A 1030 -13.91 10.45 9.17
N ALA A 1031 -13.11 9.57 9.78
CA ALA A 1031 -13.40 8.98 11.09
C ALA A 1031 -13.52 10.00 12.22
N SER A 1032 -14.23 9.62 13.28
CA SER A 1032 -14.59 10.54 14.38
C SER A 1032 -13.50 10.56 15.44
N MET A 1033 -13.02 11.75 15.79
CA MET A 1033 -11.78 11.89 16.55
C MET A 1033 -11.97 11.58 18.05
N SER A 1034 -10.96 11.01 18.67
CA SER A 1034 -10.94 10.60 20.08
C SER A 1034 -10.72 11.75 21.06
N LEU A 1035 -11.19 11.59 22.29
CA LEU A 1035 -10.77 12.40 23.46
C LEU A 1035 -9.32 12.11 23.92
N SER A 1036 -8.63 11.18 23.27
CA SER A 1036 -7.26 10.81 23.62
C SER A 1036 -6.25 11.84 23.12
N ASP A 1037 -5.46 12.41 24.03
CA ASP A 1037 -4.21 13.12 23.73
C ASP A 1037 -3.11 12.14 23.22
N ALA A 1038 -3.46 10.96 22.75
CA ALA A 1038 -2.59 10.05 22.02
C ALA A 1038 -2.30 10.57 20.60
N GLY A 1039 -1.66 11.74 20.56
CA GLY A 1039 -0.86 12.20 19.45
C GLY A 1039 -0.38 13.64 19.60
N ASN A 1040 0.61 13.99 18.82
CA ASN A 1040 0.93 15.38 18.54
C ASN A 1040 0.17 15.74 17.27
N ILE A 1041 -0.77 16.69 17.31
CA ILE A 1041 -1.57 17.08 16.13
C ILE A 1041 -0.69 17.34 14.93
N ALA A 1042 0.33 18.11 15.26
CA ALA A 1042 1.47 18.47 14.49
C ALA A 1042 2.31 17.21 14.48
N ASP A 1043 2.06 16.35 13.50
CA ASP A 1043 2.79 15.12 13.16
C ASP A 1043 1.77 14.29 12.36
N LEU A 1044 2.04 13.84 11.10
CA LEU A 1044 1.00 13.21 10.25
C LEU A 1044 1.17 11.87 9.46
N ASN A 1045 2.37 11.38 9.07
CA ASN A 1045 2.56 10.11 8.34
C ASN A 1045 2.29 8.88 9.22
N ILE A 1046 2.26 9.14 10.54
CA ILE A 1046 2.03 8.36 11.76
C ILE A 1046 3.24 7.88 12.61
N ASP A 1047 4.52 7.97 12.20
CA ASP A 1047 5.80 7.47 12.84
C ASP A 1047 6.10 7.49 14.38
N GLY A 1048 5.45 8.28 15.20
CA GLY A 1048 5.69 8.41 16.62
C GLY A 1048 6.95 9.17 17.07
N LEU A 1049 7.64 9.94 16.23
CA LEU A 1049 9.00 10.43 16.52
C LEU A 1049 9.12 11.95 16.02
N ILE A 1050 10.22 12.70 15.75
CA ILE A 1050 10.16 14.09 15.07
C ILE A 1050 11.51 14.73 14.47
N ASP A 1051 11.72 15.05 13.15
CA ASP A 1051 12.83 15.84 12.43
C ASP A 1051 12.85 16.31 10.85
N TYR A 1052 13.42 15.81 9.74
CA TYR A 1052 13.12 16.06 8.24
C TYR A 1052 12.08 15.30 7.23
N ARG A 1053 11.69 13.98 7.24
CA ARG A 1053 10.32 13.35 7.04
C ARG A 1053 9.12 14.15 7.61
N ASP A 1054 9.15 14.79 8.79
CA ASP A 1054 9.57 16.19 9.15
C ASP A 1054 8.68 17.25 8.58
N MET A 1055 9.30 18.31 7.94
CA MET A 1055 9.24 18.95 6.48
C MET A 1055 7.66 17.77 4.17
N LYS A 1056 8.05 16.77 3.29
CA LYS A 1056 7.79 15.36 3.37
C LYS A 1056 6.26 15.26 3.44
N LEU A 1057 5.50 15.17 4.52
CA LEU A 1057 4.06 15.39 4.29
C LEU A 1057 3.70 16.82 3.85
N LEU A 1058 3.76 17.75 4.79
CA LEU A 1058 3.09 19.03 4.70
C LEU A 1058 3.48 19.90 3.45
N ILE A 1059 4.70 19.85 2.87
CA ILE A 1059 5.19 20.85 1.85
C ILE A 1059 5.11 20.35 0.40
N ASP A 1060 4.80 19.07 0.14
CA ASP A 1060 4.49 18.61 -1.25
C ASP A 1060 3.02 18.71 -1.52
N LYS A 1061 2.24 18.58 -0.45
CA LYS A 1061 0.93 19.19 -0.37
C LYS A 1061 1.00 20.72 -0.15
N TRP A 1062 2.08 21.45 -0.47
CA TRP A 1062 2.11 22.93 -0.34
C TRP A 1062 2.39 23.74 -1.62
N PRO A 1063 1.63 24.83 -1.83
CA PRO A 1063 0.28 25.04 -1.29
C PRO A 1063 -0.70 24.13 -2.04
N TYR A 1064 -1.42 23.28 -1.32
CA TYR A 1064 -2.49 22.42 -1.83
C TYR A 1064 -3.78 22.66 -1.03
N GLU A 1065 -4.92 22.45 -1.68
CA GLU A 1065 -6.25 22.74 -1.14
C GLU A 1065 -7.04 21.42 -1.15
N ALA A 1066 -7.14 20.75 0.00
CA ALA A 1066 -7.89 19.52 0.21
C ALA A 1066 -8.16 19.26 1.69
N VAL A 1067 -9.33 18.68 2.01
CA VAL A 1067 -9.93 18.71 3.36
C VAL A 1067 -9.76 17.40 4.16
N PHE A 1068 -9.10 16.40 3.57
CA PHE A 1068 -8.78 15.10 4.18
C PHE A 1068 -7.28 14.82 4.21
N LEU A 1069 -6.47 15.80 3.78
CA LEU A 1069 -5.06 15.70 4.01
C LEU A 1069 -4.85 15.71 5.52
N TYR A 1070 -4.05 14.77 5.99
CA TYR A 1070 -3.47 14.92 7.31
C TYR A 1070 -2.74 16.29 7.36
N GLU A 1071 -2.17 16.72 6.22
CA GLU A 1071 -1.44 17.97 5.95
C GLU A 1071 -2.21 19.27 6.19
N ASP A 1072 -3.41 19.21 6.75
CA ASP A 1072 -4.17 20.36 7.22
C ASP A 1072 -4.20 20.38 8.76
N LEU A 1073 -3.06 20.74 9.37
CA LEU A 1073 -2.90 20.84 10.83
C LEU A 1073 -3.89 21.82 11.48
N SER A 1074 -4.22 22.89 10.77
CA SER A 1074 -5.15 23.93 11.19
C SER A 1074 -6.61 23.59 10.91
N ARG A 1075 -6.86 22.65 9.99
CA ARG A 1075 -8.19 22.16 9.56
C ARG A 1075 -9.01 23.25 8.88
N ASP A 1076 -8.33 24.12 8.12
CA ASP A 1076 -8.94 25.23 7.38
C ASP A 1076 -9.23 24.90 5.90
N GLY A 1077 -8.73 23.75 5.42
CA GLY A 1077 -8.84 23.21 4.06
C GLY A 1077 -7.61 23.45 3.19
N ILE A 1078 -6.57 24.13 3.70
CA ILE A 1078 -5.44 24.61 2.91
C ILE A 1078 -4.12 24.42 3.65
N VAL A 1079 -3.20 23.67 3.06
CA VAL A 1079 -1.87 23.45 3.64
C VAL A 1079 -1.01 24.72 3.50
N ASN A 1080 -0.85 25.47 4.59
CA ASN A 1080 -0.42 26.87 4.56
C ASN A 1080 0.43 27.33 5.75
N PHE A 1081 0.84 28.61 5.76
CA PHE A 1081 1.71 29.18 6.79
C PHE A 1081 1.14 29.12 8.22
N THR A 1082 -0.15 28.78 8.39
CA THR A 1082 -0.78 28.47 9.68
C THR A 1082 -0.35 27.08 10.17
N ASP A 1083 -0.33 26.08 9.30
CA ASP A 1083 0.10 24.71 9.55
C ASP A 1083 1.61 24.67 9.76
N PHE A 1084 2.36 25.36 8.89
CA PHE A 1084 3.78 25.68 9.14
C PHE A 1084 3.98 26.38 10.49
N ALA A 1085 3.01 27.08 11.09
CA ALA A 1085 3.18 27.71 12.41
C ALA A 1085 2.73 26.83 13.59
N ILE A 1086 1.80 25.89 13.37
CA ILE A 1086 1.46 24.81 14.30
C ILE A 1086 2.63 23.84 14.41
N PHE A 1087 3.34 23.63 13.29
CA PHE A 1087 4.73 23.22 13.23
C PHE A 1087 5.63 24.21 13.99
N ALA A 1088 5.94 25.36 13.36
CA ALA A 1088 7.04 26.28 13.68
C ALA A 1088 7.13 26.88 15.08
N HIS A 1089 6.03 26.87 15.84
CA HIS A 1089 6.08 27.28 17.24
C HIS A 1089 6.96 26.33 18.04
N THR A 1090 6.85 25.05 17.72
CA THR A 1090 7.22 23.97 18.60
C THR A 1090 8.74 23.85 18.72
N LEU A 1091 9.51 24.16 17.66
CA LEU A 1091 10.94 23.84 17.48
C LEU A 1091 11.93 24.26 18.54
N GLU A 1092 11.56 25.04 19.53
CA GLU A 1092 12.56 25.78 20.30
C GLU A 1092 12.84 25.14 21.67
N LEU A 1093 12.05 24.15 22.07
CA LEU A 1093 11.90 23.77 23.47
C LEU A 1093 12.94 22.78 24.00
N LEU A 1094 14.00 22.42 23.25
CA LEU A 1094 14.80 21.22 23.54
C LEU A 1094 16.31 21.42 23.43
N ALA A 1095 17.07 20.41 23.88
CA ALA A 1095 18.51 20.49 24.04
C ALA A 1095 19.27 20.39 22.71
N GLY A 1096 20.40 21.09 22.61
CA GLY A 1096 21.21 21.23 21.39
C GLY A 1096 22.71 21.11 21.58
N LYS A 1097 23.44 20.84 20.49
CA LYS A 1097 24.91 21.03 20.37
C LYS A 1097 25.77 20.08 21.24
N PRO A 1098 25.98 18.82 20.83
CA PRO A 1098 26.80 17.87 21.58
C PRO A 1098 28.29 18.17 21.52
N ASN A 1099 28.97 17.90 22.62
CA ASN A 1099 30.39 17.56 22.67
C ASN A 1099 30.61 16.48 23.75
N PRO A 1100 31.17 15.29 23.45
CA PRO A 1100 31.63 14.82 22.14
C PRO A 1100 30.50 14.80 21.11
N ALA A 1101 30.79 15.37 19.93
CA ALA A 1101 29.82 15.51 18.84
C ALA A 1101 29.52 14.16 18.17
N ASN A 1102 28.40 14.08 17.45
CA ASN A 1102 27.95 12.84 16.80
C ASN A 1102 29.08 12.12 16.05
N PHE A 1103 29.07 10.79 16.15
CA PHE A 1103 30.00 9.86 15.51
C PHE A 1103 31.46 9.94 15.94
N ALA A 1104 31.84 10.82 16.88
CA ALA A 1104 33.24 11.10 17.15
C ALA A 1104 34.03 9.83 17.49
N MET A 1105 34.95 9.43 16.61
CA MET A 1105 35.81 8.26 16.82
C MET A 1105 37.14 8.63 17.47
N GLY A 1106 37.63 7.75 18.34
CA GLY A 1106 38.91 7.93 19.03
C GLY A 1106 38.85 8.92 20.19
N VAL A 1107 37.67 9.16 20.77
CA VAL A 1107 37.49 10.00 21.96
C VAL A 1107 38.29 9.45 23.14
N ARG A 1108 38.76 10.32 24.03
CA ARG A 1108 39.48 9.88 25.23
C ARG A 1108 38.52 9.23 26.23
N PHE A 1109 38.99 8.23 26.94
CA PHE A 1109 38.23 7.53 27.98
C PHE A 1109 38.09 8.32 29.30
N ASP A 1110 38.48 9.60 29.30
CA ASP A 1110 38.40 10.58 30.39
C ASP A 1110 37.92 11.96 29.86
N ALA A 1111 36.92 11.96 28.96
CA ALA A 1111 36.34 13.16 28.35
C ALA A 1111 34.93 13.48 28.92
N ASP A 1112 34.68 14.76 29.19
CA ASP A 1112 33.40 15.28 29.69
C ASP A 1112 32.38 15.47 28.55
N LEU A 1113 31.09 15.44 28.89
CA LEU A 1113 29.98 15.77 27.99
C LEU A 1113 29.52 17.21 28.21
N SER A 1114 29.07 17.90 27.17
CA SER A 1114 28.58 19.28 27.28
C SER A 1114 27.61 19.68 26.16
N TRP A 1115 26.51 20.37 26.50
CA TRP A 1115 25.41 20.76 25.61
C TRP A 1115 24.99 22.24 25.77
N THR A 1116 23.97 22.63 25.01
CA THR A 1116 23.19 23.86 25.13
C THR A 1116 21.75 23.52 25.50
N GLY A 1117 21.21 24.16 26.54
CA GLY A 1117 19.85 23.92 27.00
C GLY A 1117 18.76 24.54 26.11
N GLY A 1118 17.58 23.90 26.09
CA GLY A 1118 16.41 24.34 25.32
C GLY A 1118 15.71 25.60 25.84
N ARG A 1119 14.83 26.16 25.01
CA ARG A 1119 14.28 27.51 25.22
C ARG A 1119 13.33 27.55 26.43
N SER A 1120 13.83 28.11 27.54
CA SER A 1120 13.10 28.30 28.80
C SER A 1120 12.92 27.02 29.63
N SER A 1121 13.84 26.08 29.52
CA SER A 1121 13.89 24.92 30.42
C SER A 1121 14.35 25.32 31.83
N ILE A 1122 13.99 24.50 32.82
CA ILE A 1122 14.29 24.75 34.24
C ILE A 1122 15.27 23.74 34.84
N SER A 1123 15.40 22.56 34.23
CA SER A 1123 16.44 21.57 34.55
C SER A 1123 16.62 20.62 33.38
N HIS A 1124 17.84 20.11 33.26
CA HIS A 1124 18.22 19.07 32.33
C HIS A 1124 18.07 17.72 33.03
N ASP A 1125 17.30 16.79 32.47
CA ASP A 1125 17.27 15.42 32.97
C ASP A 1125 18.32 14.60 32.18
N VAL A 1126 19.34 14.11 32.90
CA VAL A 1126 20.62 13.61 32.37
C VAL A 1126 20.93 12.21 32.87
N TYR A 1127 21.68 11.46 32.08
CA TYR A 1127 21.99 10.07 32.27
C TYR A 1127 23.44 9.76 31.79
N PHE A 1128 23.93 8.52 31.96
CA PHE A 1128 25.21 7.98 31.44
C PHE A 1128 25.34 6.40 31.56
N GLY A 1129 26.46 5.75 31.14
CA GLY A 1129 26.53 4.31 30.76
C GLY A 1129 27.12 3.97 29.35
N THR A 1130 26.91 2.76 28.81
CA THR A 1130 27.30 2.32 27.42
C THR A 1130 26.10 1.73 26.70
N SER A 1131 25.00 2.47 26.71
CA SER A 1131 23.65 1.89 26.69
C SER A 1131 22.71 2.85 25.89
N ASN A 1132 21.61 2.46 25.22
CA ASN A 1132 20.65 3.33 24.49
C ASN A 1132 19.22 2.84 24.58
N PRO A 1133 18.37 3.81 24.89
CA PRO A 1133 18.62 4.71 25.98
C PRO A 1133 19.51 4.09 27.09
N PRO A 1134 20.43 4.80 27.74
CA PRO A 1134 21.22 4.29 28.89
C PRO A 1134 20.82 4.82 30.29
N PRO A 1135 20.97 4.03 31.36
CA PRO A 1135 20.29 4.20 32.66
C PRO A 1135 20.35 5.60 33.30
N PHE A 1136 19.28 6.00 34.01
CA PHE A 1136 19.20 7.31 34.69
C PHE A 1136 20.31 7.53 35.68
N ILE A 1137 20.99 8.68 35.51
CA ILE A 1137 22.04 9.12 36.41
C ILE A 1137 21.52 10.25 37.29
N LEU A 1138 21.04 11.38 36.75
CA LEU A 1138 20.51 12.48 37.56
C LEU A 1138 19.84 13.63 36.77
N ASN A 1139 18.94 14.34 37.45
CA ASN A 1139 18.56 15.70 37.08
C ASN A 1139 19.67 16.70 37.47
N GLN A 1140 20.00 17.65 36.60
CA GLN A 1140 20.91 18.76 36.91
C GLN A 1140 20.54 20.07 36.19
N THR A 1141 21.01 21.21 36.72
CA THR A 1141 20.84 22.53 36.10
C THR A 1141 22.10 23.04 35.38
N ALA A 1142 23.13 22.20 35.24
CA ALA A 1142 24.32 22.49 34.46
C ALA A 1142 24.22 21.83 33.08
N THR A 1143 24.88 22.39 32.06
CA THR A 1143 24.93 21.78 30.72
C THR A 1143 26.23 21.02 30.44
N ILE A 1144 26.82 20.42 31.48
CA ILE A 1144 28.06 19.65 31.44
C ILE A 1144 27.93 18.45 32.40
N PHE A 1145 28.40 17.26 31.99
CA PHE A 1145 28.40 16.04 32.80
C PHE A 1145 29.77 15.34 32.71
N GLU A 1146 30.33 14.89 33.83
CA GLU A 1146 31.70 14.32 33.95
C GLU A 1146 31.66 12.79 34.16
N PRO A 1147 31.99 11.94 33.16
CA PRO A 1147 31.99 10.48 33.31
C PRO A 1147 33.16 9.95 34.15
N VAL A 1148 32.87 9.20 35.22
CA VAL A 1148 33.87 8.77 36.22
C VAL A 1148 35.02 7.93 35.64
N THR A 1149 34.73 7.02 34.70
CA THR A 1149 35.70 6.30 33.85
C THR A 1149 34.98 5.67 32.68
N MET A 1150 35.56 5.74 31.47
CA MET A 1150 35.06 5.02 30.29
C MET A 1150 36.00 3.86 29.89
N ALA A 1151 35.47 2.88 29.17
CA ALA A 1151 36.25 1.76 28.63
C ALA A 1151 36.92 2.15 27.28
N GLN A 1152 37.98 1.44 26.88
CA GLN A 1152 38.75 1.67 25.65
C GLN A 1152 38.18 0.90 24.46
N GLY A 1153 38.31 1.45 23.24
CA GLY A 1153 37.68 0.88 22.03
C GLY A 1153 36.17 0.68 22.17
N THR A 1154 35.57 1.37 23.13
CA THR A 1154 34.20 1.19 23.59
C THR A 1154 33.42 2.44 23.28
N ARG A 1155 32.15 2.26 22.97
CA ARG A 1155 31.31 3.26 22.34
C ARG A 1155 30.32 3.73 23.44
N TYR A 1156 29.76 4.94 23.33
CA TYR A 1156 28.92 5.59 24.36
C TYR A 1156 27.77 6.39 23.69
N TYR A 1157 26.51 6.42 24.22
CA TYR A 1157 25.09 6.64 23.66
C TYR A 1157 23.97 7.67 24.37
N TRP A 1158 23.76 9.06 24.13
CA TRP A 1158 23.42 10.43 24.87
C TRP A 1158 22.62 11.55 24.14
N ARG A 1159 21.90 12.33 24.96
CA ARG A 1159 20.66 13.08 24.68
C ARG A 1159 20.23 13.87 25.98
N ILE A 1160 19.48 14.99 26.01
CA ILE A 1160 19.11 15.67 27.30
C ILE A 1160 17.64 16.19 27.41
N ASP A 1161 16.84 15.79 28.41
CA ASP A 1161 15.50 16.40 28.58
C ASP A 1161 15.59 17.89 28.84
N GLU A 1162 14.59 18.59 28.34
CA GLU A 1162 14.26 19.90 28.85
C GLU A 1162 12.98 19.81 29.64
N VAL A 1163 13.14 19.81 30.97
CA VAL A 1163 12.03 19.91 31.89
C VAL A 1163 11.51 21.35 31.83
N HIS A 1164 10.23 21.51 31.52
CA HIS A 1164 9.53 22.80 31.50
C HIS A 1164 8.40 22.84 32.54
N PRO A 1165 7.89 24.05 32.88
CA PRO A 1165 6.73 24.18 33.77
C PRO A 1165 5.42 23.56 33.24
N SER A 1166 5.34 23.32 31.92
CA SER A 1166 4.18 22.73 31.22
C SER A 1166 4.23 21.21 31.13
N GLY A 1167 5.39 20.61 31.31
CA GLY A 1167 5.66 19.22 30.99
C GLY A 1167 7.14 18.98 30.78
N THR A 1168 7.51 17.72 30.68
CA THR A 1168 8.88 17.28 30.48
C THR A 1168 9.01 16.94 29.00
N ILE A 1169 9.71 17.77 28.23
CA ILE A 1169 9.80 17.61 26.79
C ILE A 1169 11.18 17.05 26.45
N ARG A 1170 11.17 15.97 25.68
CA ARG A 1170 12.34 15.28 25.17
C ARG A 1170 12.81 15.82 23.85
N GLY A 1171 14.13 15.89 23.58
CA GLY A 1171 14.82 15.94 22.24
C GLY A 1171 15.29 14.60 21.59
N VAL A 1172 16.47 14.53 20.94
CA VAL A 1172 16.93 13.33 20.18
C VAL A 1172 18.36 12.88 20.58
N VAL A 1173 19.32 12.55 19.71
CA VAL A 1173 20.26 11.44 19.97
C VAL A 1173 21.69 11.90 19.42
N TRP A 1174 22.89 11.64 20.01
CA TRP A 1174 24.25 12.23 19.59
C TRP A 1174 25.58 11.42 19.16
N THR A 1175 26.65 11.16 19.94
CA THR A 1175 27.52 9.90 19.93
C THR A 1175 29.05 9.91 19.77
N PHE A 1176 29.71 8.89 20.37
CA PHE A 1176 31.16 8.63 20.18
C PHE A 1176 31.64 7.17 20.39
N TRP A 1177 32.81 6.86 19.79
CA TRP A 1177 33.69 5.71 20.09
C TRP A 1177 34.95 6.19 20.81
N THR A 1178 35.40 5.50 21.87
CA THR A 1178 36.68 5.78 22.53
C THR A 1178 37.89 5.15 21.81
N MET A 1179 39.07 5.70 22.05
CA MET A 1179 40.34 5.21 21.47
C MET A 1179 40.78 3.84 22.01
N MET A 1180 41.56 3.11 21.22
CA MET A 1180 42.18 1.81 21.54
C MET A 1180 43.70 1.91 21.41
N LEU A 1181 44.45 1.35 22.36
CA LEU A 1181 45.93 1.42 22.37
C LEU A 1181 46.56 0.11 21.85
N PRO A 1182 47.68 0.18 21.09
CA PRO A 1182 48.38 -1.01 20.60
C PRO A 1182 49.09 -1.76 21.74
N PRO A 1183 49.20 -3.11 21.67
CA PRO A 1183 49.86 -3.91 22.69
C PRO A 1183 51.38 -3.63 22.74
N PRO A 1184 52.01 -3.70 23.93
CA PRO A 1184 53.45 -3.54 24.06
C PRO A 1184 54.21 -4.67 23.35
N LEU A 1185 55.29 -4.30 22.65
CA LEU A 1185 56.19 -5.25 22.00
C LEU A 1185 57.05 -6.01 23.05
N PRO A 1186 57.43 -7.27 22.77
CA PRO A 1186 57.91 -8.24 23.76
C PRO A 1186 59.37 -8.04 24.22
#